data_AF-A0A117E309-F1
#
_entry.id   AF-A0A117E309-F1
#
_cell.length_a   1.000
_cell.length_b   1.000
_cell.length_c   1.000
_cell.angle_alpha   90.00
_cell.angle_beta   90.00
_cell.angle_gamma   90.00
#
_symmetry.space_group_name_H-M   'P 1'
#
loop_
_entity.id
_entity.type
_entity.pdbx_description
1 polymer ?
#
loop_
_entity_poly.entity_id
_entity_poly.type
_entity_poly.pdbx_seq_one_letter_code
_entity_poly.pdbx_strand_id
1 'polypeptide(L)'
;MTLHKAHTHHPSRPVTVLGAGILGRRIAAVFLAGSYTVHLFDPDRNALSAAESFIKSSGEAFTVLTPLPHPERGRLSLFSDMKSAVENAWLVIEAIPEQLPLKIKVFEEMDRHTPGDCILGSNSSSLKSRLMVPGLSEERKKRVMNVHFMMPPEMRPVEVMTCGSTEEEVMAEMMELLESCGMCPFMVRKESTGFVFGRVWAAIKREILSVLAEGVSNPDDIDLLWKEVFQRPTSGQPCQLMDQVGLDTVAAIEENYIRERGLDGDKTVDWLRENYINKGRLGDKCESGGLYPAEQESMSEKLYVLDVGIGDNNAVRDARTAGRVLAVSPKSGKRTTLVSGLSYPDGIDVSPSCGRMFWTSMGHALSACDGSVQSAKLDGSDVRTLLRPGTVYTPKQLIVDDVDRKLYFCDREGLSVHRCNFDGTDHQILIQTGSLKVPSERKDMMRFCVGVAPDRGNRRIYWTQKGPSKSGKGRIFRAGIDIPAGQTANNRADVECLLEGRPEPIDLEYDTQTQMLYWTDRGEHPMGCSLNRVDLNGDIDKETIGEKVEILARQFHEPIGLKLTKNGVYVTDLGGCVYLRPGAVKAGHENELRLADKQYIPLDNPHPKEGDVTIIGAHANAFPKELYEPLWDDLYKQLASQNRRIRSIWIADVAPQGQSGVLNEAILGHDPDWLDHGRDLLFMINQFQDQIPQPLVGIGHSMGGMQLAHLSLLHPSLFEGLILLDPVIQRENPGRKFAQTSTYRRDIWPSREQAAAKFKSNPFYRTWDPRVLDKWIEYGLRDLPTPLHPVTDETGPSAVTLTTTKAQELFYFVRPSYVDERSGLPRGNPEEEMHPDDHDADYPFYRPESAWMFRRLPHLKPPILYLFGEQSDLSSPIARRDKVVTTGTGLGGSGGAARGLVEEVVLPSGHMFPMELVKETAEASAAFIDKRLLDWESRVATFRRAWEGVPHHERLSIDGQWERNINGSSKL
;
A
#
# COMPACT_ATOMS: atom_id res chain seq x y z
N MET A 1 -7.33 10.96 36.01
CA MET A 1 -7.49 9.51 35.79
C MET A 1 -8.10 8.90 37.03
N THR A 2 -9.42 8.73 37.05
CA THR A 2 -10.12 8.02 38.11
C THR A 2 -10.16 6.55 37.71
N LEU A 3 -9.60 5.66 38.53
CA LEU A 3 -9.66 4.21 38.33
C LEU A 3 -11.10 3.77 38.08
N HIS A 4 -11.39 3.22 36.88
CA HIS A 4 -12.65 2.54 36.61
C HIS A 4 -12.77 1.33 37.53
N LYS A 5 -13.84 1.31 38.34
CA LYS A 5 -14.26 0.13 39.09
C LYS A 5 -14.63 -0.95 38.10
N ALA A 6 -13.90 -2.06 38.12
CA ALA A 6 -14.32 -3.29 37.47
C ALA A 6 -15.55 -3.84 38.21
N HIS A 7 -16.76 -3.54 37.73
CA HIS A 7 -17.95 -4.31 38.07
C HIS A 7 -18.03 -5.53 37.14
N THR A 8 -17.18 -6.52 37.40
CA THR A 8 -17.28 -7.86 36.82
C THR A 8 -18.43 -8.60 37.48
N HIS A 9 -19.61 -8.70 36.86
CA HIS A 9 -20.68 -9.49 37.47
C HIS A 9 -20.80 -10.95 37.00
N HIS A 10 -20.34 -11.36 35.80
CA HIS A 10 -20.58 -12.74 35.36
C HIS A 10 -19.48 -13.41 34.49
N PRO A 11 -18.18 -13.40 34.85
CA PRO A 11 -17.15 -14.09 34.05
C PRO A 11 -17.34 -15.61 33.94
N SER A 12 -18.19 -16.23 34.77
CA SER A 12 -18.46 -17.67 34.79
C SER A 12 -19.71 -18.11 34.01
N ARG A 13 -20.56 -17.17 33.56
CA ARG A 13 -21.79 -17.48 32.79
C ARG A 13 -21.63 -17.04 31.33
N PRO A 14 -22.22 -17.76 30.36
CA PRO A 14 -22.08 -17.44 28.95
C PRO A 14 -22.95 -16.24 28.52
N VAL A 15 -22.48 -15.54 27.49
CA VAL A 15 -23.30 -14.72 26.59
C VAL A 15 -23.86 -15.64 25.52
N THR A 16 -25.18 -15.68 25.33
CA THR A 16 -25.81 -16.50 24.29
C THR A 16 -26.25 -15.63 23.11
N VAL A 17 -25.93 -16.05 21.89
CA VAL A 17 -26.43 -15.44 20.66
C VAL A 17 -27.37 -16.41 19.98
N LEU A 18 -28.63 -15.99 19.76
CA LEU A 18 -29.65 -16.80 19.10
C LEU A 18 -29.75 -16.42 17.61
N GLY A 19 -29.27 -17.31 16.74
CA GLY A 19 -29.15 -17.12 15.30
C GLY A 19 -27.68 -17.07 14.88
N ALA A 20 -27.27 -17.94 13.95
CA ALA A 20 -25.91 -18.03 13.40
C ALA A 20 -25.78 -17.40 12.00
N GLY A 21 -26.77 -16.61 11.59
CA GLY A 21 -26.75 -15.84 10.34
C GLY A 21 -25.70 -14.72 10.33
N ILE A 22 -25.76 -13.85 9.32
CA ILE A 22 -24.73 -12.82 9.04
C ILE A 22 -24.41 -11.95 10.25
N LEU A 23 -25.42 -11.44 10.96
CA LEU A 23 -25.24 -10.59 12.14
C LEU A 23 -24.94 -11.41 13.40
N GLY A 24 -25.58 -12.56 13.57
CA GLY A 24 -25.38 -13.41 14.74
C GLY A 24 -23.93 -13.90 14.91
N ARG A 25 -23.30 -14.37 13.82
CA ARG A 25 -21.87 -14.77 13.84
C ARG A 25 -20.92 -13.63 14.16
N ARG A 26 -21.29 -12.38 13.81
CA ARG A 26 -20.51 -11.18 14.16
C ARG A 26 -20.67 -10.81 15.62
N ILE A 27 -21.90 -10.81 16.13
CA ILE A 27 -22.16 -10.53 17.55
C ILE A 27 -21.40 -11.54 18.42
N ALA A 28 -21.39 -12.82 18.03
CA ALA A 28 -20.59 -13.84 18.69
C ALA A 28 -19.08 -13.52 18.65
N ALA A 29 -18.54 -13.10 17.50
CA ALA A 29 -17.14 -12.71 17.38
C ALA A 29 -16.76 -11.52 18.28
N VAL A 30 -17.64 -10.51 18.40
CA VAL A 30 -17.43 -9.34 19.29
C VAL A 30 -17.26 -9.77 20.74
N PHE A 31 -18.17 -10.60 21.27
CA PHE A 31 -18.07 -11.06 22.66
C PHE A 31 -16.91 -12.03 22.89
N LEU A 32 -16.56 -12.86 21.90
CA LEU A 32 -15.36 -13.71 21.98
C LEU A 32 -14.06 -12.89 22.03
N ALA A 33 -13.99 -11.79 21.29
CA ALA A 33 -12.87 -10.86 21.31
C ALA A 33 -12.75 -10.12 22.65
N GLY A 34 -13.87 -9.84 23.31
CA GLY A 34 -13.92 -9.36 24.71
C GLY A 34 -13.66 -10.45 25.76
N SER A 35 -13.18 -11.63 25.36
CA SER A 35 -12.86 -12.76 26.25
C SER A 35 -14.04 -13.38 27.00
N TYR A 36 -15.27 -13.21 26.51
CA TYR A 36 -16.44 -13.87 27.08
C TYR A 36 -16.59 -15.31 26.58
N THR A 37 -17.20 -16.17 27.41
CA THR A 37 -17.72 -17.45 26.93
C THR A 37 -19.00 -17.19 26.14
N VAL A 38 -19.04 -17.64 24.88
CA VAL A 38 -20.16 -17.44 23.97
C VAL A 38 -20.84 -18.76 23.62
N HIS A 39 -22.14 -18.82 23.83
CA HIS A 39 -23.00 -19.87 23.31
C HIS A 39 -23.65 -19.38 22.02
N LEU A 40 -23.42 -20.05 20.90
CA LEU A 40 -24.08 -19.74 19.64
C LEU A 40 -25.12 -20.80 19.31
N PHE A 41 -26.38 -20.38 19.15
CA PHE A 41 -27.49 -21.27 18.85
C PHE A 41 -28.03 -21.03 17.44
N ASP A 42 -28.27 -22.12 16.71
CA ASP A 42 -29.09 -22.12 15.49
C ASP A 42 -29.65 -23.54 15.26
N PRO A 43 -30.92 -23.71 14.84
CA PRO A 43 -31.44 -25.01 14.45
C PRO A 43 -30.74 -25.58 13.20
N ASP A 44 -30.17 -24.74 12.33
CA ASP A 44 -29.42 -25.17 11.15
C ASP A 44 -27.92 -25.37 11.47
N ARG A 45 -27.48 -26.62 11.38
CA ARG A 45 -26.06 -26.98 11.58
C ARG A 45 -25.13 -26.38 10.53
N ASN A 46 -25.62 -26.11 9.31
CA ASN A 46 -24.81 -25.47 8.28
C ASN A 46 -24.52 -24.01 8.64
N ALA A 47 -25.52 -23.30 9.18
CA ALA A 47 -25.35 -21.94 9.68
C ALA A 47 -24.32 -21.90 10.84
N LEU A 48 -24.38 -22.85 11.77
CA LEU A 48 -23.39 -22.97 12.85
C LEU A 48 -21.96 -23.22 12.32
N SER A 49 -21.80 -24.11 11.35
CA SER A 49 -20.49 -24.39 10.73
C SER A 49 -19.92 -23.18 9.97
N ALA A 50 -20.78 -22.46 9.25
CA ALA A 50 -20.41 -21.22 8.57
C ALA A 50 -20.03 -20.11 9.56
N ALA A 51 -20.75 -20.00 10.68
CA ALA A 51 -20.44 -19.05 11.74
C ALA A 51 -19.13 -19.38 12.45
N GLU A 52 -18.87 -20.64 12.78
CA GLU A 52 -17.59 -21.07 13.36
C GLU A 52 -16.41 -20.75 12.43
N SER A 53 -16.56 -21.02 11.13
CA SER A 53 -15.55 -20.71 10.12
C SER A 53 -15.29 -19.20 10.05
N PHE A 54 -16.35 -18.38 10.05
CA PHE A 54 -16.25 -16.92 10.04
C PHE A 54 -15.58 -16.38 11.32
N ILE A 55 -15.98 -16.86 12.50
CA ILE A 55 -15.40 -16.45 13.78
C ILE A 55 -13.90 -16.79 13.82
N LYS A 56 -13.53 -17.97 13.31
CA LYS A 56 -12.14 -18.41 13.25
C LYS A 56 -11.28 -17.54 12.32
N SER A 57 -11.82 -17.09 11.19
CA SER A 57 -11.09 -16.25 10.24
C SER A 57 -11.08 -14.75 10.60
N SER A 58 -12.10 -14.26 11.32
CA SER A 58 -12.26 -12.84 11.63
C SER A 58 -11.86 -12.45 13.07
N GLY A 59 -11.56 -13.41 13.94
CA GLY A 59 -11.34 -13.17 15.36
C GLY A 59 -10.29 -12.10 15.68
N GLU A 60 -9.17 -12.09 14.95
CA GLU A 60 -8.09 -11.10 15.15
C GLU A 60 -8.54 -9.68 14.83
N ALA A 61 -9.35 -9.49 13.78
CA ALA A 61 -9.88 -8.17 13.42
C ALA A 61 -10.74 -7.57 14.54
N PHE A 62 -11.53 -8.39 15.25
CA PHE A 62 -12.31 -7.94 16.40
C PHE A 62 -11.45 -7.77 17.66
N THR A 63 -10.42 -8.60 17.87
CA THR A 63 -9.49 -8.45 19.01
C THR A 63 -8.71 -7.14 18.96
N VAL A 64 -8.31 -6.66 17.77
CA VAL A 64 -7.59 -5.37 17.64
C VAL A 64 -8.45 -4.17 18.07
N LEU A 65 -9.78 -4.31 18.03
CA LEU A 65 -10.71 -3.24 18.41
C LEU A 65 -10.91 -3.13 19.92
N THR A 66 -10.52 -4.14 20.71
CA THR A 66 -10.74 -4.11 22.17
C THR A 66 -9.74 -3.16 22.85
N PRO A 67 -10.18 -2.30 23.79
CA PRO A 67 -9.31 -1.30 24.42
C PRO A 67 -8.15 -1.89 25.25
N LEU A 68 -8.26 -3.16 25.66
CA LEU A 68 -7.25 -3.90 26.41
C LEU A 68 -7.12 -5.31 25.81
N PRO A 69 -5.95 -5.71 25.28
CA PRO A 69 -5.76 -7.07 24.80
C PRO A 69 -5.76 -8.03 26.00
N HIS A 70 -6.79 -8.87 26.08
CA HIS A 70 -6.87 -9.93 27.07
C HIS A 70 -5.96 -11.11 26.67
N PRO A 71 -5.19 -11.69 27.61
CA PRO A 71 -4.26 -12.78 27.31
C PRO A 71 -4.95 -14.11 26.95
N GLU A 72 -6.23 -14.27 27.29
CA GLU A 72 -7.02 -15.48 27.02
C GLU A 72 -8.16 -15.21 26.05
N ARG A 73 -8.33 -16.08 25.05
CA ARG A 73 -9.43 -15.98 24.07
C ARG A 73 -10.74 -16.47 24.69
N GLY A 74 -11.85 -15.80 24.36
CA GLY A 74 -13.19 -16.26 24.72
C GLY A 74 -13.46 -17.67 24.17
N ARG A 75 -14.36 -18.41 24.83
CA ARG A 75 -14.69 -19.79 24.47
C ARG A 75 -16.01 -19.85 23.71
N LEU A 76 -16.01 -20.42 22.50
CA LEU A 76 -17.22 -20.67 21.72
C LEU A 76 -17.76 -22.08 21.99
N SER A 77 -19.08 -22.18 22.19
CA SER A 77 -19.82 -23.44 22.25
C SER A 77 -21.05 -23.35 21.33
N LEU A 78 -21.28 -24.38 20.51
CA LEU A 78 -22.37 -24.42 19.54
C LEU A 78 -23.54 -25.26 20.04
N PHE A 79 -24.77 -24.79 19.86
CA PHE A 79 -25.98 -25.46 20.33
C PHE A 79 -27.05 -25.52 19.23
N SER A 80 -27.77 -26.63 19.19
CA SER A 80 -28.97 -26.80 18.34
C SER A 80 -30.24 -27.00 19.19
N ASP A 81 -30.12 -26.97 20.52
CA ASP A 81 -31.21 -27.03 21.49
C ASP A 81 -31.25 -25.72 22.29
N MET A 82 -32.42 -25.06 22.31
CA MET A 82 -32.61 -23.74 22.91
C MET A 82 -32.33 -23.76 24.41
N LYS A 83 -32.90 -24.74 25.12
CA LYS A 83 -32.79 -24.86 26.58
C LYS A 83 -31.32 -24.97 26.99
N SER A 84 -30.58 -25.88 26.38
CA SER A 84 -29.15 -26.08 26.66
C SER A 84 -28.30 -24.85 26.35
N ALA A 85 -28.69 -24.04 25.36
CA ALA A 85 -27.97 -22.82 25.00
C ALA A 85 -28.15 -21.69 26.02
N VAL A 86 -29.33 -21.58 26.66
CA VAL A 86 -29.72 -20.40 27.46
C VAL A 86 -29.83 -20.65 28.96
N GLU A 87 -29.87 -21.91 29.43
CA GLU A 87 -30.19 -22.24 30.83
C GLU A 87 -29.24 -21.66 31.89
N ASN A 88 -28.02 -21.30 31.48
CA ASN A 88 -27.01 -20.67 32.35
C ASN A 88 -26.61 -19.25 31.89
N ALA A 89 -27.25 -18.71 30.85
CA ALA A 89 -26.87 -17.42 30.27
C ALA A 89 -27.13 -16.27 31.24
N TRP A 90 -26.27 -15.25 31.22
CA TRP A 90 -26.51 -13.97 31.90
C TRP A 90 -26.95 -12.87 30.92
N LEU A 91 -26.58 -13.03 29.64
CA LEU A 91 -27.01 -12.18 28.53
C LEU A 91 -27.41 -13.07 27.36
N VAL A 92 -28.56 -12.80 26.75
CA VAL A 92 -28.96 -13.38 25.46
C VAL A 92 -29.21 -12.28 24.43
N ILE A 93 -28.59 -12.36 23.25
CA ILE A 93 -28.86 -11.48 22.11
C ILE A 93 -29.52 -12.27 20.98
N GLU A 94 -30.75 -11.90 20.66
CA GLU A 94 -31.56 -12.48 19.59
C GLU A 94 -31.23 -11.83 18.24
N ALA A 95 -30.87 -12.64 17.24
CA ALA A 95 -30.51 -12.24 15.87
C ALA A 95 -31.09 -13.20 14.81
N ILE A 96 -32.37 -13.59 14.99
CA ILE A 96 -33.16 -14.45 14.10
C ILE A 96 -33.91 -13.61 13.04
N PRO A 97 -34.56 -14.24 12.03
CA PRO A 97 -35.31 -13.54 10.99
C PRO A 97 -36.30 -12.50 11.53
N GLU A 98 -36.49 -11.41 10.78
CA GLU A 98 -37.28 -10.23 11.15
C GLU A 98 -38.81 -10.46 11.05
N GLN A 99 -39.31 -11.49 11.75
CA GLN A 99 -40.73 -11.86 11.77
C GLN A 99 -41.28 -11.77 13.20
N LEU A 100 -42.17 -10.81 13.45
CA LEU A 100 -42.70 -10.55 14.80
C LEU A 100 -43.34 -11.78 15.47
N PRO A 101 -44.21 -12.58 14.81
CA PRO A 101 -44.80 -13.76 15.45
C PRO A 101 -43.76 -14.82 15.85
N LEU A 102 -42.66 -14.93 15.11
CA LEU A 102 -41.56 -15.83 15.43
C LEU A 102 -40.78 -15.30 16.64
N LYS A 103 -40.44 -14.01 16.64
CA LYS A 103 -39.71 -13.38 17.76
C LYS A 103 -40.49 -13.46 19.07
N ILE A 104 -41.82 -13.25 19.05
CA ILE A 104 -42.66 -13.42 20.26
C ILE A 104 -42.52 -14.83 20.84
N LYS A 105 -42.67 -15.86 20.00
CA LYS A 105 -42.54 -17.27 20.43
C LYS A 105 -41.15 -17.56 21.00
N VAL A 106 -40.10 -17.06 20.35
CA VAL A 106 -38.71 -17.26 20.79
C VAL A 106 -38.44 -16.53 22.11
N PHE A 107 -38.95 -15.32 22.32
CA PHE A 107 -38.81 -14.61 23.59
C PHE A 107 -39.54 -15.32 24.74
N GLU A 108 -40.73 -15.88 24.49
CA GLU A 108 -41.47 -16.69 25.48
C GLU A 108 -40.76 -18.02 25.80
N GLU A 109 -40.15 -18.66 24.81
CA GLU A 109 -39.34 -19.87 25.00
C GLU A 109 -38.04 -19.57 25.75
N MET A 110 -37.36 -18.49 25.40
CA MET A 110 -36.14 -18.02 26.05
C MET A 110 -36.39 -17.65 27.51
N ASP A 111 -37.48 -16.94 27.83
CA ASP A 111 -37.82 -16.58 29.22
C ASP A 111 -38.08 -17.82 30.10
N ARG A 112 -38.69 -18.88 29.55
CA ARG A 112 -38.94 -20.15 30.27
C ARG A 112 -37.65 -20.88 30.67
N HIS A 113 -36.55 -20.66 29.97
CA HIS A 113 -35.31 -21.40 30.15
C HIS A 113 -34.17 -20.57 30.73
N THR A 114 -34.20 -19.24 30.58
CA THR A 114 -33.16 -18.35 31.12
C THR A 114 -33.33 -18.08 32.62
N PRO A 115 -32.23 -17.90 33.38
CA PRO A 115 -32.29 -17.43 34.76
C PRO A 115 -33.05 -16.09 34.88
N GLY A 116 -33.71 -15.85 36.02
CA GLY A 116 -34.53 -14.65 36.26
C GLY A 116 -33.77 -13.32 36.18
N ASP A 117 -32.46 -13.34 36.41
CA ASP A 117 -31.57 -12.18 36.33
C ASP A 117 -30.99 -11.92 34.92
N CYS A 118 -31.19 -12.84 33.98
CA CYS A 118 -30.66 -12.75 32.62
C CYS A 118 -31.22 -11.54 31.85
N ILE A 119 -30.33 -10.83 31.14
CA ILE A 119 -30.68 -9.74 30.22
C ILE A 119 -31.05 -10.34 28.86
N LEU A 120 -32.14 -9.85 28.26
CA LEU A 120 -32.64 -10.31 26.96
C LEU A 120 -32.62 -9.15 25.95
N GLY A 121 -31.69 -9.22 24.99
CA GLY A 121 -31.52 -8.24 23.92
C GLY A 121 -32.06 -8.75 22.57
N SER A 122 -32.56 -7.86 21.72
CA SER A 122 -32.83 -8.15 20.30
C SER A 122 -32.01 -7.24 19.38
N ASN A 123 -31.36 -7.83 18.38
CA ASN A 123 -30.67 -7.14 17.29
C ASN A 123 -31.61 -6.69 16.16
N SER A 124 -32.93 -6.69 16.38
CA SER A 124 -33.89 -6.20 15.40
C SER A 124 -33.62 -4.75 15.04
N SER A 125 -33.60 -4.46 13.73
CA SER A 125 -33.36 -3.13 13.16
C SER A 125 -34.64 -2.30 13.05
N SER A 126 -35.80 -2.94 13.12
CA SER A 126 -37.10 -2.32 12.82
C SER A 126 -38.17 -2.51 13.89
N LEU A 127 -38.06 -3.55 14.74
CA LEU A 127 -39.08 -3.89 15.73
C LEU A 127 -38.64 -3.48 17.13
N LYS A 128 -39.53 -2.74 17.81
CA LYS A 128 -39.38 -2.38 19.23
C LYS A 128 -39.50 -3.66 20.07
N SER A 129 -38.56 -3.88 20.98
CA SER A 129 -38.53 -5.08 21.83
C SER A 129 -39.81 -5.27 22.64
N ARG A 130 -40.55 -4.21 23.02
CA ARG A 130 -41.87 -4.33 23.67
C ARG A 130 -42.87 -5.19 22.91
N LEU A 131 -42.78 -5.21 21.57
CA LEU A 131 -43.67 -5.97 20.71
C LEU A 131 -43.36 -7.46 20.75
N MET A 132 -42.13 -7.83 21.11
CA MET A 132 -41.64 -9.21 21.19
C MET A 132 -41.95 -9.86 22.54
N VAL A 133 -42.30 -9.07 23.56
CA VAL A 133 -42.42 -9.55 24.95
C VAL A 133 -43.81 -9.38 25.59
N PRO A 134 -44.95 -9.49 24.86
CA PRO A 134 -46.26 -9.35 25.48
C PRO A 134 -46.55 -10.43 26.54
N GLY A 135 -45.98 -11.63 26.39
CA GLY A 135 -46.15 -12.76 27.30
C GLY A 135 -45.19 -12.82 28.50
N LEU A 136 -44.23 -11.90 28.61
CA LEU A 136 -43.25 -11.89 29.69
C LEU A 136 -43.77 -11.15 30.93
N SER A 137 -43.28 -11.54 32.11
CA SER A 137 -43.62 -10.87 33.39
C SER A 137 -43.08 -9.43 33.43
N GLU A 138 -43.69 -8.57 34.25
CA GLU A 138 -43.21 -7.19 34.42
C GLU A 138 -41.79 -7.11 34.98
N GLU A 139 -41.43 -8.02 35.90
CA GLU A 139 -40.05 -8.12 36.39
C GLU A 139 -39.07 -8.53 35.29
N ARG A 140 -39.47 -9.41 34.37
CA ARG A 140 -38.61 -9.76 33.23
C ARG A 140 -38.44 -8.58 32.27
N LYS A 141 -39.52 -7.84 31.97
CA LYS A 141 -39.48 -6.71 31.03
C LYS A 141 -38.46 -5.64 31.43
N LYS A 142 -38.17 -5.48 32.72
CA LYS A 142 -37.10 -4.61 33.24
C LYS A 142 -35.70 -4.97 32.74
N ARG A 143 -35.50 -6.17 32.21
CA ARG A 143 -34.22 -6.69 31.68
C ARG A 143 -34.26 -6.95 30.17
N VAL A 144 -35.26 -6.42 29.47
CA VAL A 144 -35.41 -6.56 28.01
C VAL A 144 -35.00 -5.27 27.30
N MET A 145 -34.24 -5.36 26.21
CA MET A 145 -33.84 -4.19 25.39
C MET A 145 -33.64 -4.56 23.91
N ASN A 146 -33.50 -3.56 23.05
CA ASN A 146 -32.87 -3.73 21.73
C ASN A 146 -31.37 -3.45 21.84
N VAL A 147 -30.55 -4.24 21.14
CA VAL A 147 -29.09 -4.08 21.03
C VAL A 147 -28.72 -4.21 19.54
N HIS A 148 -28.80 -3.11 18.81
CA HIS A 148 -28.77 -3.07 17.35
C HIS A 148 -27.35 -2.82 16.82
N PHE A 149 -26.73 -3.88 16.30
CA PHE A 149 -25.44 -3.86 15.62
C PHE A 149 -25.62 -3.55 14.12
N MET A 150 -24.90 -2.54 13.61
CA MET A 150 -25.05 -2.04 12.23
C MET A 150 -24.13 -2.75 11.23
N MET A 151 -24.55 -2.96 9.98
CA MET A 151 -23.70 -3.47 8.89
C MET A 151 -22.99 -2.32 8.14
N PRO A 152 -21.84 -2.56 7.47
CA PRO A 152 -21.08 -3.82 7.34
C PRO A 152 -20.29 -4.21 8.62
N PRO A 153 -19.66 -5.40 8.68
CA PRO A 153 -19.10 -5.96 9.92
C PRO A 153 -18.06 -5.09 10.66
N GLU A 154 -17.38 -4.20 9.95
CA GLU A 154 -16.34 -3.30 10.43
C GLU A 154 -16.90 -2.10 11.22
N MET A 155 -18.22 -1.86 11.12
CA MET A 155 -18.89 -0.80 11.85
C MET A 155 -18.83 -1.10 13.36
N ARG A 156 -18.38 -0.12 14.14
CA ARG A 156 -18.36 -0.19 15.61
C ARG A 156 -19.63 0.34 16.31
N PRO A 157 -20.45 1.23 15.70
CA PRO A 157 -21.67 1.70 16.36
C PRO A 157 -22.67 0.58 16.72
N VAL A 158 -23.20 0.64 17.94
CA VAL A 158 -24.29 -0.23 18.43
C VAL A 158 -25.36 0.63 19.11
N GLU A 159 -26.62 0.55 18.71
CA GLU A 159 -27.70 1.29 19.37
C GLU A 159 -28.39 0.44 20.44
N VAL A 160 -28.43 0.91 21.68
CA VAL A 160 -29.07 0.22 22.81
C VAL A 160 -30.34 0.96 23.20
N MET A 161 -31.51 0.33 23.05
CA MET A 161 -32.82 0.96 23.28
C MET A 161 -33.66 0.23 24.31
N THR A 162 -34.26 0.99 25.23
CA THR A 162 -35.22 0.48 26.20
C THR A 162 -36.46 -0.12 25.54
N CYS A 163 -37.05 -1.14 26.17
CA CYS A 163 -38.37 -1.66 25.81
C CYS A 163 -39.53 -0.83 26.39
N GLY A 164 -39.23 0.27 27.08
CA GLY A 164 -40.20 1.11 27.80
C GLY A 164 -40.28 0.81 29.30
N SER A 165 -39.89 -0.41 29.72
CA SER A 165 -39.82 -0.83 31.13
C SER A 165 -38.40 -1.17 31.61
N THR A 166 -37.39 -1.15 30.73
CA THR A 166 -36.00 -1.53 31.07
C THR A 166 -35.43 -0.65 32.17
N GLU A 167 -34.80 -1.26 33.17
CA GLU A 167 -34.11 -0.54 34.25
C GLU A 167 -32.88 0.23 33.72
N GLU A 168 -32.65 1.43 34.26
CA GLU A 168 -31.54 2.28 33.83
C GLU A 168 -30.18 1.64 34.11
N GLU A 169 -30.04 0.91 35.22
CA GLU A 169 -28.80 0.21 35.56
C GLU A 169 -28.46 -0.88 34.52
N VAL A 170 -29.47 -1.61 34.04
CA VAL A 170 -29.31 -2.66 33.02
C VAL A 170 -28.90 -2.06 31.68
N MET A 171 -29.42 -0.89 31.34
CA MET A 171 -28.99 -0.14 30.14
C MET A 171 -27.54 0.35 30.27
N ALA A 172 -27.14 0.86 31.45
CA ALA A 172 -25.78 1.31 31.70
C ALA A 172 -24.77 0.15 31.64
N GLU A 173 -25.10 -0.99 32.25
CA GLU A 173 -24.28 -2.22 32.20
C GLU A 173 -24.02 -2.68 30.76
N MET A 174 -25.04 -2.64 29.90
CA MET A 174 -24.88 -2.98 28.48
C MET A 174 -23.94 -2.02 27.73
N MET A 175 -24.01 -0.71 28.02
CA MET A 175 -23.11 0.27 27.40
C MET A 175 -21.65 0.00 27.78
N GLU A 176 -21.37 -0.17 29.08
CA GLU A 176 -20.02 -0.47 29.58
C GLU A 176 -19.48 -1.79 29.00
N LEU A 177 -20.33 -2.82 28.94
CA LEU A 177 -19.99 -4.11 28.33
C LEU A 177 -19.57 -3.96 26.86
N LEU A 178 -20.38 -3.28 26.05
CA LEU A 178 -20.11 -3.11 24.62
C LEU A 178 -18.83 -2.29 24.38
N GLU A 179 -18.58 -1.25 25.18
CA GLU A 179 -17.32 -0.49 25.15
C GLU A 179 -16.11 -1.38 25.45
N SER A 180 -16.22 -2.26 26.46
CA SER A 180 -15.15 -3.21 26.79
C SER A 180 -14.85 -4.21 25.67
N CYS A 181 -15.85 -4.55 24.85
CA CYS A 181 -15.71 -5.39 23.66
C CYS A 181 -15.26 -4.62 22.40
N GLY A 182 -14.84 -3.36 22.53
CA GLY A 182 -14.33 -2.54 21.41
C GLY A 182 -15.40 -1.90 20.53
N MET A 183 -16.67 -1.99 20.93
CA MET A 183 -17.78 -1.34 20.23
C MET A 183 -17.95 0.12 20.69
N CYS A 184 -18.73 0.88 19.92
CA CYS A 184 -19.11 2.26 20.24
C CYS A 184 -20.63 2.33 20.47
N PRO A 185 -21.10 2.06 21.70
CA PRO A 185 -22.52 1.99 21.96
C PRO A 185 -23.17 3.37 22.09
N PHE A 186 -24.43 3.48 21.69
CA PHE A 186 -25.23 4.70 21.72
C PHE A 186 -26.57 4.44 22.41
N MET A 187 -26.85 5.21 23.46
CA MET A 187 -28.05 5.06 24.28
C MET A 187 -29.28 5.69 23.60
N VAL A 188 -30.29 4.87 23.33
CA VAL A 188 -31.60 5.30 22.82
C VAL A 188 -32.58 5.33 24.00
N ARG A 189 -32.69 6.50 24.63
CA ARG A 189 -33.38 6.71 25.93
C ARG A 189 -34.89 6.42 25.91
N LYS A 190 -35.50 6.38 24.74
CA LYS A 190 -36.94 6.12 24.54
C LYS A 190 -37.13 5.26 23.31
N GLU A 191 -38.24 4.54 23.27
CA GLU A 191 -38.61 3.77 22.08
C GLU A 191 -38.71 4.68 20.85
N SER A 192 -38.02 4.28 19.77
CA SER A 192 -37.96 5.02 18.52
C SER A 192 -37.88 4.03 17.36
N THR A 193 -38.80 4.16 16.39
CA THR A 193 -38.70 3.40 15.13
C THR A 193 -37.49 3.89 14.36
N GLY A 194 -36.61 2.96 13.98
CA GLY A 194 -35.30 3.25 13.40
C GLY A 194 -34.31 3.88 14.37
N PHE A 195 -34.54 3.75 15.69
CA PHE A 195 -33.63 4.18 16.73
C PHE A 195 -33.26 5.67 16.60
N VAL A 196 -31.97 6.01 16.61
CA VAL A 196 -31.46 7.36 16.38
C VAL A 196 -31.05 7.49 14.92
N PHE A 197 -30.08 6.67 14.48
CA PHE A 197 -29.47 6.83 13.16
C PHE A 197 -30.46 6.55 12.03
N GLY A 198 -31.16 5.41 12.08
CA GLY A 198 -32.14 5.03 11.05
C GLY A 198 -33.26 6.05 10.90
N ARG A 199 -33.66 6.72 12.00
CA ARG A 199 -34.66 7.79 11.99
C ARG A 199 -34.16 9.09 11.39
N VAL A 200 -32.92 9.50 11.71
CA VAL A 200 -32.29 10.68 11.09
C VAL A 200 -32.07 10.43 9.60
N TRP A 201 -31.60 9.24 9.25
CA TRP A 201 -31.40 8.82 7.87
C TRP A 201 -32.70 8.81 7.06
N ALA A 202 -33.81 8.34 7.62
CA ALA A 202 -35.13 8.42 6.99
C ALA A 202 -35.57 9.88 6.70
N ALA A 203 -35.23 10.83 7.58
CA ALA A 203 -35.51 12.25 7.32
C ALA A 203 -34.67 12.81 6.17
N ILE A 204 -33.38 12.50 6.14
CA ILE A 204 -32.46 12.93 5.08
C ILE A 204 -32.90 12.36 3.72
N LYS A 205 -33.14 11.04 3.65
CA LYS A 205 -33.60 10.38 2.42
C LYS A 205 -34.90 10.99 1.90
N ARG A 206 -35.89 11.19 2.78
CA ARG A 206 -37.19 11.75 2.40
C ARG A 206 -37.03 13.13 1.77
N GLU A 207 -36.20 13.99 2.34
CA GLU A 207 -35.94 15.33 1.80
C GLU A 207 -35.24 15.27 0.44
N ILE A 208 -34.25 14.38 0.30
CA ILE A 208 -33.57 14.14 -0.99
C ILE A 208 -34.56 13.68 -2.06
N LEU A 209 -35.45 12.73 -1.73
CA LEU A 209 -36.49 12.29 -2.66
C LEU A 209 -37.43 13.44 -3.06
N SER A 210 -37.77 14.35 -2.14
CA SER A 210 -38.56 15.55 -2.47
C SER A 210 -37.81 16.52 -3.37
N VAL A 211 -36.52 16.79 -3.13
CA VAL A 211 -35.66 17.62 -4.00
C VAL A 211 -35.61 17.05 -5.42
N LEU A 212 -35.46 15.72 -5.54
CA LEU A 212 -35.48 15.02 -6.82
C LEU A 212 -36.87 15.09 -7.49
N ALA A 213 -37.94 14.85 -6.74
CA ALA A 213 -39.31 14.87 -7.25
C ALA A 213 -39.76 16.26 -7.73
N GLU A 214 -39.27 17.32 -7.09
CA GLU A 214 -39.51 18.71 -7.47
C GLU A 214 -38.60 19.19 -8.62
N GLY A 215 -37.65 18.36 -9.04
CA GLY A 215 -36.68 18.70 -10.10
C GLY A 215 -35.71 19.81 -9.71
N VAL A 216 -35.50 20.03 -8.41
CA VAL A 216 -34.58 21.06 -7.90
C VAL A 216 -33.12 20.69 -8.17
N SER A 217 -32.81 19.40 -8.17
CA SER A 217 -31.47 18.87 -8.48
C SER A 217 -31.55 17.41 -8.95
N ASN A 218 -30.41 16.83 -9.32
CA ASN A 218 -30.26 15.43 -9.74
C ASN A 218 -29.37 14.65 -8.74
N PRO A 219 -29.32 13.30 -8.82
CA PRO A 219 -28.55 12.49 -7.88
C PRO A 219 -27.05 12.83 -7.84
N ASP A 220 -26.42 13.08 -9.00
CA ASP A 220 -24.99 13.43 -9.09
C ASP A 220 -24.68 14.71 -8.31
N ASP A 221 -25.45 15.78 -8.55
CA ASP A 221 -25.26 17.07 -7.91
C ASP A 221 -25.55 17.03 -6.40
N ILE A 222 -26.56 16.27 -5.98
CA ILE A 222 -26.90 16.11 -4.56
C ILE A 222 -25.76 15.39 -3.82
N ASP A 223 -25.23 14.32 -4.39
CA ASP A 223 -24.15 13.54 -3.77
C ASP A 223 -22.81 14.28 -3.82
N LEU A 224 -22.55 15.06 -4.88
CA LEU A 224 -21.41 15.97 -4.96
C LEU A 224 -21.52 17.08 -3.91
N LEU A 225 -22.67 17.77 -3.81
CA LEU A 225 -22.91 18.79 -2.79
C LEU A 225 -22.76 18.20 -1.38
N TRP A 226 -23.31 17.00 -1.14
CA TRP A 226 -23.16 16.29 0.12
C TRP A 226 -21.68 16.05 0.45
N LYS A 227 -20.92 15.57 -0.53
CA LYS A 227 -19.48 15.35 -0.39
C LYS A 227 -18.72 16.64 -0.09
N GLU A 228 -18.97 17.71 -0.86
CA GLU A 228 -18.27 19.00 -0.72
C GLU A 228 -18.61 19.73 0.58
N VAL A 229 -19.85 19.62 1.06
CA VAL A 229 -20.30 20.28 2.29
C VAL A 229 -19.83 19.54 3.54
N PHE A 230 -19.90 18.20 3.55
CA PHE A 230 -19.52 17.42 4.73
C PHE A 230 -18.03 17.03 4.78
N GLN A 231 -17.30 17.21 3.68
CA GLN A 231 -15.82 17.05 3.56
C GLN A 231 -15.28 15.77 4.21
N ARG A 232 -16.05 14.67 4.14
CA ARG A 232 -15.68 13.39 4.73
C ARG A 232 -15.90 12.28 3.70
N PRO A 233 -14.86 11.53 3.30
CA PRO A 233 -14.99 10.45 2.33
C PRO A 233 -15.84 9.29 2.87
N THR A 234 -15.96 9.20 4.19
CA THR A 234 -16.65 8.12 4.90
C THR A 234 -18.13 8.41 5.17
N SER A 235 -18.68 9.58 4.81
CA SER A 235 -20.06 9.93 5.18
C SER A 235 -21.13 9.21 4.36
N GLY A 236 -20.75 8.47 3.31
CA GLY A 236 -21.65 7.76 2.40
C GLY A 236 -22.51 8.75 1.60
N GLN A 237 -22.39 8.72 0.29
CA GLN A 237 -23.16 9.60 -0.59
C GLN A 237 -24.61 9.13 -0.62
N PRO A 238 -25.58 10.01 -0.32
CA PRO A 238 -26.90 9.56 0.07
C PRO A 238 -27.73 8.94 -1.05
N CYS A 239 -27.58 9.39 -2.30
CA CYS A 239 -28.25 8.77 -3.44
C CYS A 239 -27.62 7.42 -3.79
N GLN A 240 -26.28 7.34 -3.79
CA GLN A 240 -25.56 6.08 -4.00
C GLN A 240 -25.92 5.03 -2.93
N LEU A 241 -26.02 5.45 -1.66
CA LEU A 241 -26.46 4.57 -0.57
C LEU A 241 -27.89 4.02 -0.80
N MET A 242 -28.80 4.82 -1.37
CA MET A 242 -30.14 4.34 -1.72
C MET A 242 -30.11 3.30 -2.84
N ASP A 243 -29.26 3.47 -3.85
CA ASP A 243 -29.06 2.48 -4.92
C ASP A 243 -28.40 1.20 -4.43
N GLN A 244 -27.42 1.31 -3.52
CA GLN A 244 -26.76 0.17 -2.88
C GLN A 244 -27.73 -0.66 -2.02
N VAL A 245 -28.60 0.01 -1.25
CA VAL A 245 -29.66 -0.65 -0.46
C VAL A 245 -30.72 -1.26 -1.36
N GLY A 246 -31.02 -0.60 -2.47
CA GLY A 246 -32.06 -0.96 -3.42
C GLY A 246 -33.34 -0.17 -3.20
N LEU A 247 -33.85 0.44 -4.28
CA LEU A 247 -34.91 1.45 -4.20
C LEU A 247 -36.27 0.91 -3.73
N ASP A 248 -36.57 -0.35 -4.00
CA ASP A 248 -37.75 -1.05 -3.46
C ASP A 248 -37.70 -1.24 -1.94
N THR A 249 -36.52 -1.53 -1.40
CA THR A 249 -36.28 -1.69 0.04
C THR A 249 -36.37 -0.32 0.72
N VAL A 250 -35.81 0.72 0.09
CA VAL A 250 -35.97 2.11 0.52
C VAL A 250 -37.47 2.49 0.59
N ALA A 251 -38.24 2.21 -0.47
CA ALA A 251 -39.66 2.50 -0.52
C ALA A 251 -40.46 1.77 0.59
N ALA A 252 -40.17 0.49 0.84
CA ALA A 252 -40.84 -0.28 1.90
C ALA A 252 -40.58 0.29 3.31
N ILE A 253 -39.36 0.76 3.57
CA ILE A 253 -38.99 1.38 4.86
C ILE A 253 -39.72 2.72 5.04
N GLU A 254 -39.74 3.58 4.02
CA GLU A 254 -40.39 4.88 4.09
C GLU A 254 -41.93 4.77 4.20
N GLU A 255 -42.56 3.79 3.56
CA GLU A 255 -43.99 3.46 3.73
C GLU A 255 -44.36 3.22 5.20
N ASN A 256 -43.49 2.53 5.94
CA ASN A 256 -43.69 2.30 7.37
C ASN A 256 -43.63 3.60 8.17
N TYR A 257 -42.69 4.51 7.84
CA TYR A 257 -42.60 5.82 8.47
C TYR A 257 -43.79 6.72 8.15
N ILE A 258 -44.28 6.68 6.90
CA ILE A 258 -45.50 7.38 6.47
C ILE A 258 -46.68 6.95 7.32
N ARG A 259 -46.92 5.63 7.44
CA ARG A 259 -48.03 5.08 8.20
C ARG A 259 -47.93 5.38 9.70
N GLU A 260 -46.75 5.19 10.29
CA GLU A 260 -46.57 5.38 11.73
C GLU A 260 -46.61 6.85 12.15
N ARG A 261 -46.17 7.77 11.28
CA ARG A 261 -46.00 9.19 11.62
C ARG A 261 -46.94 10.15 10.90
N GLY A 262 -47.80 9.66 10.00
CA GLY A 262 -48.71 10.48 9.21
C GLY A 262 -48.00 11.44 8.26
N LEU A 263 -46.92 10.97 7.61
CA LEU A 263 -46.15 11.78 6.65
C LEU A 263 -46.80 11.71 5.25
N ASP A 264 -46.49 12.67 4.40
CA ASP A 264 -46.95 12.68 3.00
C ASP A 264 -46.05 11.81 2.11
N GLY A 265 -46.66 10.99 1.27
CA GLY A 265 -46.00 10.03 0.36
C GLY A 265 -45.82 10.54 -1.07
N ASP A 266 -46.61 11.54 -1.50
CA ASP A 266 -46.77 11.92 -2.91
C ASP A 266 -45.42 12.24 -3.58
N LYS A 267 -44.63 13.15 -2.98
CA LYS A 267 -43.33 13.59 -3.51
C LYS A 267 -42.14 12.75 -3.05
N THR A 268 -42.38 11.55 -2.53
CA THR A 268 -41.31 10.73 -1.95
C THR A 268 -41.41 9.29 -2.45
N VAL A 269 -42.10 8.42 -1.72
CA VAL A 269 -42.21 7.00 -2.02
C VAL A 269 -43.02 6.75 -3.29
N ASP A 270 -44.09 7.50 -3.52
CA ASP A 270 -44.94 7.32 -4.70
C ASP A 270 -44.22 7.78 -5.96
N TRP A 271 -43.55 8.95 -5.89
CA TRP A 271 -42.66 9.40 -6.96
C TRP A 271 -41.54 8.39 -7.27
N LEU A 272 -40.87 7.84 -6.24
CA LEU A 272 -39.80 6.85 -6.41
C LEU A 272 -40.32 5.58 -7.11
N ARG A 273 -41.55 5.15 -6.78
CA ARG A 273 -42.20 4.01 -7.43
C ARG A 273 -42.48 4.27 -8.90
N GLU A 274 -43.13 5.38 -9.20
CA GLU A 274 -43.53 5.73 -10.57
C GLU A 274 -42.33 5.94 -11.49
N ASN A 275 -41.25 6.54 -10.98
CA ASN A 275 -40.14 6.97 -11.81
C ASN A 275 -39.02 5.93 -11.96
N TYR A 276 -38.85 5.04 -10.99
CA TYR A 276 -37.76 4.06 -10.97
C TYR A 276 -38.26 2.62 -10.79
N ILE A 277 -38.93 2.31 -9.68
CA ILE A 277 -39.24 0.93 -9.29
C ILE A 277 -40.17 0.25 -10.30
N ASN A 278 -41.25 0.91 -10.73
CA ASN A 278 -42.19 0.38 -11.72
C ASN A 278 -41.57 0.21 -13.11
N LYS A 279 -40.42 0.83 -13.36
CA LYS A 279 -39.63 0.71 -14.60
C LYS A 279 -38.50 -0.31 -14.48
N GLY A 280 -38.43 -1.06 -13.38
CA GLY A 280 -37.39 -2.06 -13.14
C GLY A 280 -36.01 -1.49 -12.80
N ARG A 281 -35.93 -0.21 -12.40
CA ARG A 281 -34.69 0.42 -11.92
C ARG A 281 -34.66 0.33 -10.39
N LEU A 282 -33.86 -0.59 -9.87
CA LEU A 282 -33.85 -0.96 -8.44
C LEU A 282 -32.53 -0.61 -7.74
N GLY A 283 -31.58 0.05 -8.42
CA GLY A 283 -30.24 0.30 -7.90
C GLY A 283 -29.24 -0.78 -8.31
N ASP A 284 -28.17 -0.94 -7.52
CA ASP A 284 -27.00 -1.79 -7.81
C ASP A 284 -27.35 -3.27 -8.00
N LYS A 285 -28.50 -3.70 -7.47
CA LYS A 285 -28.99 -5.07 -7.58
C LYS A 285 -29.63 -5.41 -8.93
N CYS A 286 -29.64 -4.49 -9.90
CA CYS A 286 -30.16 -4.75 -11.24
C CYS A 286 -29.34 -4.07 -12.35
N GLU A 287 -29.31 -4.70 -13.52
CA GLU A 287 -28.56 -4.22 -14.70
C GLU A 287 -29.12 -2.91 -15.30
N SER A 288 -30.31 -2.48 -14.87
CA SER A 288 -30.95 -1.24 -15.32
C SER A 288 -30.55 -0.02 -14.46
N GLY A 289 -29.74 -0.22 -13.41
CA GLY A 289 -29.36 0.82 -12.43
C GLY A 289 -30.51 1.27 -11.52
N GLY A 290 -30.34 2.40 -10.85
CA GLY A 290 -31.31 3.00 -9.94
C GLY A 290 -31.46 4.49 -10.17
N LEU A 291 -31.21 5.31 -9.15
CA LEU A 291 -31.04 6.76 -9.29
C LEU A 291 -29.91 7.07 -10.29
N TYR A 292 -28.84 6.28 -10.26
CA TYR A 292 -27.77 6.31 -11.26
C TYR A 292 -28.07 5.39 -12.46
N PRO A 293 -27.53 5.71 -13.65
CA PRO A 293 -27.53 4.76 -14.77
C PRO A 293 -26.65 3.54 -14.43
N ALA A 294 -26.93 2.40 -15.06
CA ALA A 294 -26.04 1.25 -14.97
C ALA A 294 -24.65 1.62 -15.49
N GLU A 295 -23.59 1.29 -14.73
CA GLU A 295 -22.21 1.53 -15.16
C GLU A 295 -21.95 0.84 -16.51
N GLN A 296 -21.92 1.62 -17.59
CA GLN A 296 -21.29 1.19 -18.84
C GLN A 296 -19.78 1.32 -18.65
N GLU A 297 -19.10 0.23 -18.27
CA GLU A 297 -17.64 0.15 -18.37
C GLU A 297 -17.25 0.35 -19.84
N SER A 298 -16.79 1.56 -20.17
CA SER A 298 -16.10 1.81 -21.44
C SER A 298 -14.84 0.94 -21.52
N MET A 299 -14.48 0.53 -22.74
CA MET A 299 -13.28 -0.25 -23.10
C MET A 299 -11.97 0.48 -22.73
N SER A 300 -11.71 0.64 -21.44
CA SER A 300 -10.42 1.08 -20.92
C SER A 300 -9.40 -0.05 -21.02
N GLU A 301 -8.14 0.31 -21.25
CA GLU A 301 -7.00 -0.60 -21.24
C GLU A 301 -6.99 -1.37 -19.90
N LYS A 302 -6.81 -2.70 -19.93
CA LYS A 302 -6.75 -3.57 -18.74
C LYS A 302 -5.43 -4.33 -18.77
N LEU A 303 -4.72 -4.35 -17.64
CA LEU A 303 -3.59 -5.24 -17.42
C LEU A 303 -4.09 -6.53 -16.79
N TYR A 304 -3.60 -7.68 -17.27
CA TYR A 304 -3.88 -8.98 -16.67
C TYR A 304 -2.64 -9.43 -15.91
N VAL A 305 -2.76 -9.55 -14.59
CA VAL A 305 -1.63 -9.83 -13.70
C VAL A 305 -1.89 -11.12 -12.94
N LEU A 306 -0.86 -11.95 -12.80
CA LEU A 306 -0.90 -13.11 -11.91
C LEU A 306 -0.46 -12.69 -10.52
N ASP A 307 -1.27 -13.09 -9.55
CA ASP A 307 -0.90 -13.04 -8.15
C ASP A 307 -0.71 -14.47 -7.65
N VAL A 308 0.46 -14.73 -7.07
CA VAL A 308 0.81 -16.05 -6.55
C VAL A 308 0.05 -16.36 -5.24
N GLY A 309 -0.45 -15.33 -4.55
CA GLY A 309 -1.23 -15.46 -3.32
C GLY A 309 -0.40 -15.65 -2.05
N ILE A 310 0.91 -15.39 -2.12
CA ILE A 310 1.86 -15.50 -0.99
C ILE A 310 1.91 -14.20 -0.16
N GLY A 311 1.52 -13.06 -0.74
CA GLY A 311 1.51 -11.75 -0.07
C GLY A 311 0.29 -11.47 0.81
N ASP A 312 -0.78 -12.27 0.67
CA ASP A 312 -1.94 -12.19 1.57
C ASP A 312 -1.63 -12.96 2.87
N ASN A 313 -2.08 -12.46 4.02
CA ASN A 313 -1.97 -13.11 5.34
C ASN A 313 -2.86 -14.38 5.45
N ASN A 314 -2.83 -15.24 4.43
CA ASN A 314 -3.51 -16.51 4.39
C ASN A 314 -2.79 -17.51 5.30
N ALA A 315 -3.52 -18.52 5.80
CA ALA A 315 -2.89 -19.63 6.48
C ALA A 315 -1.86 -20.30 5.54
N VAL A 316 -0.69 -20.66 6.05
CA VAL A 316 0.41 -21.29 5.27
C VAL A 316 -0.07 -22.52 4.46
N ARG A 317 -1.11 -23.21 4.94
CA ARG A 317 -1.73 -24.35 4.25
C ARG A 317 -2.40 -23.97 2.92
N ASP A 318 -2.91 -22.75 2.80
CA ASP A 318 -3.69 -22.29 1.64
C ASP A 318 -2.81 -21.59 0.59
N ALA A 319 -1.57 -21.25 0.93
CA ALA A 319 -0.61 -20.60 0.03
C ALA A 319 -0.38 -21.36 -1.29
N ARG A 320 -0.61 -22.68 -1.32
CA ARG A 320 -0.42 -23.53 -2.50
C ARG A 320 -1.55 -23.44 -3.53
N THR A 321 -2.68 -22.84 -3.17
CA THR A 321 -3.86 -22.67 -4.03
C THR A 321 -4.42 -21.25 -3.96
N ALA A 322 -3.68 -20.32 -3.35
CA ALA A 322 -4.11 -18.94 -3.16
C ALA A 322 -3.95 -18.08 -4.42
N GLY A 323 -3.41 -18.62 -5.51
CA GLY A 323 -3.11 -17.86 -6.71
C GLY A 323 -4.36 -17.34 -7.41
N ARG A 324 -4.23 -16.20 -8.09
CA ARG A 324 -5.30 -15.47 -8.76
C ARG A 324 -4.86 -14.93 -10.12
N VAL A 325 -5.81 -14.77 -11.04
CA VAL A 325 -5.69 -13.83 -12.16
C VAL A 325 -6.46 -12.56 -11.80
N LEU A 326 -5.80 -11.43 -11.90
CA LEU A 326 -6.37 -10.11 -11.64
C LEU A 326 -6.47 -9.32 -12.95
N ALA A 327 -7.60 -8.67 -13.17
CA ALA A 327 -7.66 -7.49 -14.04
C ALA A 327 -7.28 -6.27 -13.20
N VAL A 328 -6.30 -5.51 -13.69
CA VAL A 328 -5.87 -4.26 -13.09
C VAL A 328 -6.14 -3.17 -14.10
N SER A 329 -6.86 -2.13 -13.69
CA SER A 329 -6.87 -0.91 -14.47
C SER A 329 -5.47 -0.28 -14.34
N PRO A 330 -4.67 -0.19 -15.43
CA PRO A 330 -3.44 0.60 -15.40
C PRO A 330 -3.75 2.06 -15.08
N LYS A 331 -4.99 2.47 -15.32
CA LYS A 331 -5.49 3.75 -14.87
C LYS A 331 -5.72 3.76 -13.37
N SER A 332 -6.89 3.34 -12.91
CA SER A 332 -7.29 3.55 -11.50
C SER A 332 -6.57 2.68 -10.46
N GLY A 333 -5.68 1.77 -10.87
CA GLY A 333 -5.13 0.74 -10.00
C GLY A 333 -6.18 -0.23 -9.43
N LYS A 334 -7.45 -0.11 -9.85
CA LYS A 334 -8.56 -0.97 -9.42
C LYS A 334 -8.22 -2.40 -9.83
N ARG A 335 -8.24 -3.29 -8.85
CA ARG A 335 -7.94 -4.72 -9.00
C ARG A 335 -9.24 -5.50 -8.89
N THR A 336 -9.53 -6.29 -9.92
CA THR A 336 -10.68 -7.20 -9.95
C THR A 336 -10.14 -8.62 -10.08
N THR A 337 -10.50 -9.49 -9.13
CA THR A 337 -10.16 -10.91 -9.25
C THR A 337 -11.06 -11.56 -10.31
N LEU A 338 -10.45 -12.15 -11.34
CA LEU A 338 -11.15 -12.83 -12.43
C LEU A 338 -11.21 -14.34 -12.19
N VAL A 339 -10.09 -14.91 -11.74
CA VAL A 339 -9.96 -16.34 -11.45
C VAL A 339 -9.20 -16.47 -10.14
N SER A 340 -9.60 -17.41 -9.29
CA SER A 340 -8.96 -17.71 -8.00
C SER A 340 -8.72 -19.21 -7.85
N GLY A 341 -7.99 -19.62 -6.82
CA GLY A 341 -7.74 -21.03 -6.56
C GLY A 341 -6.58 -21.63 -7.37
N LEU A 342 -5.68 -20.78 -7.91
CA LEU A 342 -4.61 -21.22 -8.80
C LEU A 342 -3.42 -21.78 -8.01
N SER A 343 -2.84 -22.86 -8.54
CA SER A 343 -1.67 -23.54 -7.95
C SER A 343 -0.37 -22.91 -8.44
N TYR A 344 0.12 -21.90 -7.71
CA TYR A 344 1.35 -21.19 -8.02
C TYR A 344 1.42 -20.75 -9.50
N PRO A 345 0.54 -19.83 -9.93
CA PRO A 345 0.58 -19.31 -11.29
C PRO A 345 1.89 -18.54 -11.55
N ASP A 346 2.39 -18.55 -12.79
CA ASP A 346 3.69 -17.94 -13.14
C ASP A 346 3.62 -17.07 -14.41
N GLY A 347 3.51 -17.67 -15.60
CA GLY A 347 3.45 -16.95 -16.87
C GLY A 347 2.02 -16.71 -17.35
N ILE A 348 1.70 -15.50 -17.83
CA ILE A 348 0.40 -15.14 -18.41
C ILE A 348 0.57 -14.34 -19.71
N ASP A 349 -0.32 -14.58 -20.67
CA ASP A 349 -0.45 -13.74 -21.84
C ASP A 349 -1.89 -13.76 -22.38
N VAL A 350 -2.23 -12.81 -23.24
CA VAL A 350 -3.58 -12.63 -23.78
C VAL A 350 -3.61 -12.72 -25.30
N SER A 351 -4.67 -13.29 -25.84
CA SER A 351 -5.01 -13.29 -27.26
C SER A 351 -6.23 -12.39 -27.48
N PRO A 352 -6.05 -11.18 -28.04
CA PRO A 352 -7.16 -10.35 -28.46
C PRO A 352 -8.00 -11.02 -29.54
N SER A 353 -7.39 -11.76 -30.49
CA SER A 353 -8.13 -12.36 -31.62
C SER A 353 -9.18 -13.38 -31.21
N CYS A 354 -8.96 -14.11 -30.11
CA CYS A 354 -9.93 -15.06 -29.58
C CYS A 354 -10.59 -14.63 -28.27
N GLY A 355 -10.21 -13.46 -27.72
CA GLY A 355 -10.78 -12.92 -26.48
C GLY A 355 -10.49 -13.81 -25.27
N ARG A 356 -9.28 -14.37 -25.19
CA ARG A 356 -8.88 -15.28 -24.10
C ARG A 356 -7.53 -14.89 -23.49
N MET A 357 -7.39 -15.21 -22.21
CA MET A 357 -6.11 -15.24 -21.52
C MET A 357 -5.62 -16.69 -21.40
N PHE A 358 -4.32 -16.84 -21.26
CA PHE A 358 -3.62 -18.11 -21.11
C PHE A 358 -2.59 -17.97 -20.01
N TRP A 359 -2.47 -18.96 -19.13
CA TRP A 359 -1.44 -18.94 -18.09
C TRP A 359 -0.90 -20.32 -17.75
N THR A 360 0.28 -20.33 -17.13
CA THR A 360 0.94 -21.52 -16.59
C THR A 360 0.75 -21.58 -15.07
N SER A 361 0.62 -22.80 -14.56
CA SER A 361 0.57 -23.09 -13.12
C SER A 361 1.67 -24.10 -12.79
N MET A 362 2.52 -23.75 -11.82
CA MET A 362 3.71 -24.54 -11.46
C MET A 362 3.42 -25.88 -10.81
N GLY A 363 2.18 -26.14 -10.38
CA GLY A 363 1.81 -27.36 -9.64
C GLY A 363 1.98 -27.18 -8.13
N HIS A 364 1.88 -28.27 -7.36
CA HIS A 364 1.90 -28.21 -5.89
C HIS A 364 3.28 -28.46 -5.27
N ALA A 365 4.20 -29.05 -6.03
CA ALA A 365 5.57 -29.26 -5.59
C ALA A 365 6.53 -28.92 -6.73
N LEU A 366 7.57 -28.14 -6.42
CA LEU A 366 8.56 -27.61 -7.38
C LEU A 366 9.31 -28.70 -8.18
N SER A 367 9.15 -29.98 -7.86
CA SER A 367 9.74 -31.10 -8.59
C SER A 367 8.73 -32.22 -8.90
N ALA A 368 7.43 -31.98 -8.77
CA ALA A 368 6.42 -32.93 -9.22
C ALA A 368 6.08 -32.66 -10.70
N CYS A 369 5.67 -33.70 -11.41
CA CYS A 369 5.11 -33.56 -12.76
C CYS A 369 3.62 -33.23 -12.63
N ASP A 370 3.28 -32.09 -12.02
CA ASP A 370 1.89 -31.70 -11.72
C ASP A 370 1.54 -30.27 -12.15
N GLY A 371 2.42 -29.64 -12.94
CA GLY A 371 2.15 -28.37 -13.59
C GLY A 371 1.06 -28.47 -14.67
N SER A 372 0.47 -27.32 -15.01
CA SER A 372 -0.60 -27.24 -16.01
C SER A 372 -0.57 -25.94 -16.81
N VAL A 373 -1.24 -25.95 -17.96
CA VAL A 373 -1.50 -24.78 -18.79
C VAL A 373 -3.00 -24.60 -18.91
N GLN A 374 -3.47 -23.38 -18.68
CA GLN A 374 -4.89 -23.08 -18.53
C GLN A 374 -5.28 -21.85 -19.37
N SER A 375 -6.57 -21.68 -19.62
CA SER A 375 -7.11 -20.55 -20.36
C SER A 375 -8.49 -20.16 -19.85
N ALA A 376 -8.84 -18.89 -19.92
CA ALA A 376 -10.17 -18.35 -19.62
C ALA A 376 -10.52 -17.26 -20.64
N LYS A 377 -11.80 -16.89 -20.72
CA LYS A 377 -12.18 -15.64 -21.39
C LYS A 377 -11.64 -14.44 -20.61
N LEU A 378 -11.52 -13.28 -21.27
CA LEU A 378 -11.01 -12.04 -20.67
C LEU A 378 -11.79 -11.52 -19.44
N ASP A 379 -12.99 -12.02 -19.20
CA ASP A 379 -13.82 -11.74 -18.02
C ASP A 379 -13.63 -12.76 -16.86
N GLY A 380 -12.75 -13.75 -17.04
CA GLY A 380 -12.51 -14.85 -16.08
C GLY A 380 -13.41 -16.06 -16.25
N SER A 381 -14.44 -16.00 -17.11
CA SER A 381 -15.35 -17.13 -17.34
C SER A 381 -14.75 -18.20 -18.26
N ASP A 382 -15.39 -19.38 -18.31
CA ASP A 382 -15.00 -20.49 -19.21
C ASP A 382 -13.52 -20.91 -19.05
N VAL A 383 -13.13 -21.17 -17.80
CA VAL A 383 -11.81 -21.70 -17.44
C VAL A 383 -11.65 -23.11 -18.00
N ARG A 384 -10.56 -23.35 -18.75
CA ARG A 384 -10.21 -24.61 -19.40
C ARG A 384 -8.80 -25.02 -19.06
N THR A 385 -8.59 -26.30 -18.77
CA THR A 385 -7.25 -26.89 -18.66
C THR A 385 -6.83 -27.42 -20.03
N LEU A 386 -5.79 -26.81 -20.61
CA LEU A 386 -5.26 -27.16 -21.93
C LEU A 386 -4.27 -28.32 -21.81
N LEU A 387 -3.30 -28.20 -20.90
CA LEU A 387 -2.39 -29.27 -20.52
C LEU A 387 -2.64 -29.61 -19.06
N ARG A 388 -2.91 -30.89 -18.78
CA ARG A 388 -3.33 -31.36 -17.44
C ARG A 388 -2.10 -31.64 -16.56
N PRO A 389 -2.26 -31.62 -15.22
CA PRO A 389 -1.25 -32.16 -14.31
C PRO A 389 -0.80 -33.56 -14.75
N GLY A 390 0.50 -33.82 -14.76
CA GLY A 390 1.10 -35.02 -15.32
C GLY A 390 1.77 -34.82 -16.69
N THR A 391 1.51 -33.70 -17.37
CA THR A 391 2.08 -33.41 -18.70
C THR A 391 3.37 -32.59 -18.65
N VAL A 392 3.46 -31.63 -17.72
CA VAL A 392 4.61 -30.72 -17.54
C VAL A 392 4.94 -30.62 -16.06
N TYR A 393 6.18 -30.27 -15.71
CA TYR A 393 6.64 -30.18 -14.33
C TYR A 393 6.35 -28.83 -13.73
N THR A 394 7.11 -27.82 -14.12
CA THR A 394 7.04 -26.47 -13.55
C THR A 394 7.06 -25.49 -14.70
N PRO A 395 5.92 -25.34 -15.40
CA PRO A 395 5.82 -24.41 -16.51
C PRO A 395 5.99 -22.97 -16.01
N LYS A 396 6.74 -22.17 -16.78
CA LYS A 396 7.18 -20.81 -16.48
C LYS A 396 6.57 -19.81 -17.46
N GLN A 397 7.33 -18.80 -17.88
CA GLN A 397 6.86 -17.78 -18.81
C GLN A 397 6.13 -18.41 -19.99
N LEU A 398 4.99 -17.82 -20.35
CA LEU A 398 4.16 -18.21 -21.48
C LEU A 398 3.97 -17.01 -22.41
N ILE A 399 4.12 -17.24 -23.70
CA ILE A 399 3.86 -16.26 -24.76
C ILE A 399 2.81 -16.79 -25.72
N VAL A 400 1.87 -15.92 -26.07
CA VAL A 400 0.84 -16.15 -27.08
C VAL A 400 1.34 -15.64 -28.44
N ASP A 401 1.44 -16.54 -29.41
CA ASP A 401 1.50 -16.16 -30.82
C ASP A 401 0.08 -16.15 -31.39
N ASP A 402 -0.49 -14.95 -31.44
CA ASP A 402 -1.89 -14.74 -31.85
C ASP A 402 -2.13 -15.03 -33.33
N VAL A 403 -1.09 -14.94 -34.17
CA VAL A 403 -1.20 -15.13 -35.62
C VAL A 403 -1.22 -16.61 -35.96
N ASP A 404 -0.24 -17.36 -35.45
CA ASP A 404 -0.14 -18.81 -35.72
C ASP A 404 -1.00 -19.64 -34.74
N ARG A 405 -1.66 -18.97 -33.77
CA ARG A 405 -2.49 -19.57 -32.71
C ARG A 405 -1.75 -20.62 -31.90
N LYS A 406 -0.51 -20.29 -31.53
CA LYS A 406 0.40 -21.14 -30.76
C LYS A 406 0.69 -20.52 -29.40
N LEU A 407 0.81 -21.37 -28.39
CA LEU A 407 1.34 -21.02 -27.07
C LEU A 407 2.76 -21.55 -26.99
N TYR A 408 3.69 -20.71 -26.53
CA TYR A 408 5.07 -21.08 -26.25
C TYR A 408 5.33 -20.91 -24.75
N PHE A 409 5.97 -21.87 -24.09
CA PHE A 409 6.30 -21.75 -22.67
C PHE A 409 7.51 -22.60 -22.30
N CYS A 410 8.23 -22.21 -21.25
CA CYS A 410 9.31 -23.03 -20.69
C CYS A 410 8.79 -23.96 -19.58
N ASP A 411 9.47 -25.08 -19.38
CA ASP A 411 9.29 -25.98 -18.24
C ASP A 411 10.63 -26.13 -17.49
N ARG A 412 10.69 -25.56 -16.29
CA ARG A 412 11.94 -25.38 -15.54
C ARG A 412 12.53 -26.72 -15.10
N GLU A 413 11.77 -27.51 -14.35
CA GLU A 413 12.18 -28.85 -13.92
C GLU A 413 11.95 -29.93 -14.98
N GLY A 414 11.17 -29.63 -16.02
CA GLY A 414 11.08 -30.43 -17.26
C GLY A 414 12.29 -30.30 -18.17
N LEU A 415 13.15 -29.28 -17.95
CA LEU A 415 14.36 -29.00 -18.72
C LEU A 415 14.06 -28.71 -20.20
N SER A 416 12.99 -27.99 -20.51
CA SER A 416 12.47 -27.92 -21.88
C SER A 416 11.75 -26.62 -22.23
N VAL A 417 11.61 -26.39 -23.55
CA VAL A 417 10.76 -25.35 -24.15
C VAL A 417 9.68 -26.04 -24.97
N HIS A 418 8.44 -25.60 -24.83
CA HIS A 418 7.26 -26.26 -25.40
C HIS A 418 6.48 -25.35 -26.34
N ARG A 419 5.70 -25.98 -27.23
CA ARG A 419 4.69 -25.36 -28.09
C ARG A 419 3.40 -26.19 -28.08
N CYS A 420 2.23 -25.56 -28.06
CA CYS A 420 0.95 -26.22 -28.34
C CYS A 420 -0.04 -25.25 -29.00
N ASN A 421 -1.16 -25.77 -29.51
CA ASN A 421 -2.29 -24.95 -29.96
C ASN A 421 -3.03 -24.30 -28.78
N PHE A 422 -3.88 -23.31 -29.05
CA PHE A 422 -4.75 -22.65 -28.06
C PHE A 422 -5.73 -23.60 -27.34
N ASP A 423 -5.99 -24.79 -27.90
CA ASP A 423 -6.82 -25.83 -27.30
C ASP A 423 -6.00 -26.94 -26.60
N GLY A 424 -4.66 -26.80 -26.55
CA GLY A 424 -3.75 -27.78 -25.97
C GLY A 424 -3.35 -28.93 -26.90
N THR A 425 -3.92 -28.99 -28.12
CA THR A 425 -3.53 -30.01 -29.11
C THR A 425 -2.15 -29.69 -29.72
N ASP A 426 -1.55 -30.68 -30.41
CA ASP A 426 -0.23 -30.54 -31.05
C ASP A 426 0.86 -30.06 -30.05
N HIS A 427 0.83 -30.60 -28.82
CA HIS A 427 1.84 -30.33 -27.81
C HIS A 427 3.18 -30.97 -28.20
N GLN A 428 4.21 -30.13 -28.34
CA GLN A 428 5.55 -30.51 -28.76
C GLN A 428 6.59 -29.93 -27.80
N ILE A 429 7.65 -30.70 -27.56
CA ILE A 429 8.88 -30.21 -26.94
C ILE A 429 9.78 -29.71 -28.08
N LEU A 430 10.11 -28.42 -28.10
CA LEU A 430 10.95 -27.80 -29.13
C LEU A 430 12.44 -27.89 -28.78
N ILE A 431 12.76 -27.77 -27.48
CA ILE A 431 14.11 -27.82 -26.93
C ILE A 431 14.07 -28.72 -25.69
N GLN A 432 15.03 -29.63 -25.56
CA GLN A 432 15.27 -30.40 -24.34
C GLN A 432 16.74 -30.24 -23.94
N THR A 433 16.97 -29.63 -22.78
CA THR A 433 18.32 -29.28 -22.32
C THR A 433 18.97 -30.37 -21.47
N GLY A 434 18.25 -31.44 -21.11
CA GLY A 434 18.77 -32.56 -20.33
C GLY A 434 17.78 -33.74 -20.20
N SER A 435 18.24 -34.85 -19.63
CA SER A 435 17.48 -36.08 -19.43
C SER A 435 16.84 -36.14 -18.05
N LEU A 436 15.51 -36.25 -18.03
CA LEU A 436 14.73 -36.43 -16.79
C LEU A 436 15.03 -37.75 -16.06
N LYS A 437 15.65 -38.71 -16.73
CA LYS A 437 16.06 -40.00 -16.15
C LYS A 437 17.37 -39.91 -15.37
N VAL A 438 18.12 -38.82 -15.52
CA VAL A 438 19.43 -38.63 -14.89
C VAL A 438 19.29 -37.61 -13.76
N PRO A 439 19.31 -38.04 -12.48
CA PRO A 439 19.05 -37.14 -11.35
C PRO A 439 20.02 -35.95 -11.23
N SER A 440 21.26 -36.11 -11.67
CA SER A 440 22.24 -35.02 -11.68
C SER A 440 21.89 -33.93 -12.69
N GLU A 441 21.42 -34.29 -13.89
CA GLU A 441 20.98 -33.31 -14.90
C GLU A 441 19.70 -32.60 -14.47
N ARG A 442 18.79 -33.30 -13.80
CA ARG A 442 17.55 -32.71 -13.27
C ARG A 442 17.79 -31.69 -12.15
N LYS A 443 18.90 -31.79 -11.43
CA LYS A 443 19.31 -30.84 -10.38
C LYS A 443 20.21 -29.73 -10.91
N ASP A 444 20.65 -29.83 -12.16
CA ASP A 444 21.56 -28.87 -12.78
C ASP A 444 20.79 -27.60 -13.17
N MET A 445 20.86 -26.58 -12.31
CA MET A 445 20.19 -25.30 -12.52
C MET A 445 20.67 -24.59 -13.79
N MET A 446 21.82 -24.97 -14.34
CA MET A 446 22.28 -24.47 -15.64
C MET A 446 21.38 -24.92 -16.79
N ARG A 447 20.53 -25.95 -16.60
CA ARG A 447 19.62 -26.52 -17.60
C ARG A 447 18.18 -26.00 -17.48
N PHE A 448 17.88 -25.22 -16.45
CA PHE A 448 16.54 -24.76 -16.13
C PHE A 448 16.07 -23.64 -17.05
N CYS A 449 15.13 -23.98 -17.95
CA CYS A 449 14.49 -23.02 -18.85
C CYS A 449 13.44 -22.19 -18.10
N VAL A 450 13.38 -20.88 -18.33
CA VAL A 450 12.43 -20.00 -17.62
C VAL A 450 11.67 -19.08 -18.58
N GLY A 451 12.37 -18.19 -19.27
CA GLY A 451 11.78 -17.24 -20.21
C GLY A 451 11.81 -17.75 -21.64
N VAL A 452 10.86 -17.31 -22.46
CA VAL A 452 10.75 -17.65 -23.88
C VAL A 452 10.27 -16.46 -24.70
N ALA A 453 10.82 -16.28 -25.90
CA ALA A 453 10.33 -15.30 -26.86
C ALA A 453 10.41 -15.85 -28.30
N PRO A 454 9.27 -16.06 -28.99
CA PRO A 454 9.28 -16.39 -30.40
C PRO A 454 9.53 -15.15 -31.27
N ASP A 455 10.38 -15.29 -32.29
CA ASP A 455 10.57 -14.32 -33.37
C ASP A 455 10.01 -14.91 -34.65
N ARG A 456 8.76 -14.55 -34.93
CA ARG A 456 8.03 -15.01 -36.11
C ARG A 456 8.69 -14.56 -37.42
N GLY A 457 9.22 -13.32 -37.44
CA GLY A 457 9.78 -12.71 -38.64
C GLY A 457 10.97 -13.47 -39.18
N ASN A 458 11.89 -13.85 -38.29
CA ASN A 458 13.10 -14.60 -38.66
C ASN A 458 12.99 -16.11 -38.40
N ARG A 459 11.81 -16.61 -38.01
CA ARG A 459 11.54 -18.01 -37.64
C ARG A 459 12.50 -18.53 -36.56
N ARG A 460 12.71 -17.74 -35.51
CA ARG A 460 13.59 -18.09 -34.38
C ARG A 460 12.80 -18.19 -33.08
N ILE A 461 13.40 -18.86 -32.10
CA ILE A 461 12.92 -18.88 -30.72
C ILE A 461 14.10 -18.59 -29.79
N TYR A 462 13.87 -17.74 -28.79
CA TYR A 462 14.81 -17.40 -27.74
C TYR A 462 14.32 -17.96 -26.41
N TRP A 463 15.24 -18.39 -25.55
CA TRP A 463 14.91 -18.80 -24.18
C TRP A 463 16.05 -18.50 -23.21
N THR A 464 15.71 -18.36 -21.92
CA THR A 464 16.70 -18.23 -20.85
C THR A 464 16.99 -19.57 -20.20
N GLN A 465 18.24 -19.78 -19.79
CA GLN A 465 18.62 -20.78 -18.81
C GLN A 465 19.19 -20.07 -17.59
N LYS A 466 18.40 -20.01 -16.50
CA LYS A 466 18.62 -19.09 -15.39
C LYS A 466 19.93 -19.30 -14.63
N GLY A 467 20.44 -20.53 -14.57
CA GLY A 467 21.57 -20.88 -13.72
C GLY A 467 21.25 -20.84 -12.22
N PRO A 468 22.24 -21.11 -11.36
CA PRO A 468 22.12 -20.91 -9.92
C PRO A 468 21.78 -19.46 -9.60
N SER A 469 21.09 -19.24 -8.48
CA SER A 469 20.53 -17.92 -8.17
C SER A 469 21.63 -16.86 -8.08
N LYS A 470 21.42 -15.75 -8.82
CA LYS A 470 22.31 -14.57 -8.87
C LYS A 470 23.79 -14.88 -9.12
N SER A 471 24.08 -15.99 -9.76
CA SER A 471 25.44 -16.56 -9.82
C SER A 471 26.31 -16.00 -10.93
N GLY A 472 25.75 -15.20 -11.85
CA GLY A 472 26.48 -14.73 -13.03
C GLY A 472 26.72 -15.86 -14.04
N LYS A 473 26.02 -16.99 -13.92
CA LYS A 473 26.16 -18.16 -14.82
C LYS A 473 24.94 -18.37 -15.72
N GLY A 474 23.98 -17.46 -15.65
CA GLY A 474 22.81 -17.45 -16.50
C GLY A 474 23.16 -17.22 -17.96
N ARG A 475 22.32 -17.75 -18.86
CA ARG A 475 22.52 -17.72 -20.32
C ARG A 475 21.22 -17.47 -21.06
N ILE A 476 21.32 -16.90 -22.25
CA ILE A 476 20.23 -16.73 -23.20
C ILE A 476 20.61 -17.44 -24.48
N PHE A 477 19.72 -18.27 -24.99
CA PHE A 477 19.92 -19.09 -26.17
C PHE A 477 18.94 -18.73 -27.28
N ARG A 478 19.28 -19.15 -28.51
CA ARG A 478 18.37 -19.12 -29.66
C ARG A 478 18.48 -20.39 -30.50
N ALA A 479 17.44 -20.69 -31.27
CA ALA A 479 17.41 -21.74 -32.29
C ALA A 479 16.37 -21.41 -33.38
N GLY A 480 16.31 -22.22 -34.44
CA GLY A 480 15.16 -22.18 -35.35
C GLY A 480 13.86 -22.55 -34.63
N ILE A 481 12.75 -21.92 -34.99
CA ILE A 481 11.46 -22.16 -34.33
C ILE A 481 10.95 -23.60 -34.56
N ASP A 482 11.32 -24.20 -35.69
CA ASP A 482 11.07 -25.62 -35.99
C ASP A 482 12.36 -26.43 -35.85
N ILE A 483 12.20 -27.70 -35.48
CA ILE A 483 13.31 -28.64 -35.37
C ILE A 483 13.79 -28.99 -36.80
N PRO A 484 15.11 -28.93 -37.08
CA PRO A 484 15.65 -29.33 -38.38
C PRO A 484 15.27 -30.77 -38.75
N ALA A 485 15.03 -31.01 -40.04
CA ALA A 485 14.63 -32.33 -40.54
C ALA A 485 15.62 -33.43 -40.12
N GLY A 486 15.10 -34.54 -39.56
CA GLY A 486 15.90 -35.66 -39.08
C GLY A 486 16.51 -35.46 -37.68
N GLN A 487 16.29 -34.31 -37.04
CA GLN A 487 16.71 -34.03 -35.67
C GLN A 487 15.51 -34.06 -34.71
N THR A 488 15.81 -33.98 -33.42
CA THR A 488 14.87 -34.02 -32.29
C THR A 488 15.19 -32.87 -31.34
N ALA A 489 14.30 -32.59 -30.39
CA ALA A 489 14.52 -31.54 -29.39
C ALA A 489 15.81 -31.73 -28.55
N ASN A 490 16.29 -32.97 -28.43
CA ASN A 490 17.43 -33.33 -27.59
C ASN A 490 18.78 -33.30 -28.35
N ASN A 491 18.75 -33.33 -29.68
CA ASN A 491 19.96 -33.49 -30.50
C ASN A 491 20.07 -32.46 -31.64
N ARG A 492 19.21 -31.44 -31.63
CA ARG A 492 19.20 -30.42 -32.66
C ARG A 492 20.50 -29.59 -32.63
N ALA A 493 21.12 -29.43 -33.78
CA ALA A 493 22.47 -28.84 -33.91
C ALA A 493 22.45 -27.31 -34.08
N ASP A 494 21.27 -26.72 -34.30
CA ASP A 494 21.07 -25.30 -34.56
C ASP A 494 20.86 -24.46 -33.28
N VAL A 495 21.06 -25.06 -32.09
CA VAL A 495 21.01 -24.36 -30.80
C VAL A 495 22.27 -23.55 -30.60
N GLU A 496 22.08 -22.28 -30.25
CA GLU A 496 23.15 -21.31 -30.12
C GLU A 496 23.04 -20.57 -28.78
N CYS A 497 24.11 -20.51 -28.01
CA CYS A 497 24.22 -19.61 -26.86
C CYS A 497 24.48 -18.20 -27.38
N LEU A 498 23.52 -17.29 -27.15
CA LEU A 498 23.57 -15.90 -27.62
C LEU A 498 24.25 -15.00 -26.59
N LEU A 499 23.91 -15.14 -25.32
CA LEU A 499 24.49 -14.38 -24.21
C LEU A 499 24.84 -15.31 -23.07
N GLU A 500 25.98 -15.07 -22.45
CA GLU A 500 26.43 -15.76 -21.24
C GLU A 500 26.83 -14.77 -20.14
N GLY A 501 27.16 -15.30 -18.96
CA GLY A 501 27.58 -14.47 -17.83
C GLY A 501 26.45 -13.64 -17.21
N ARG A 502 25.18 -13.98 -17.45
CA ARG A 502 24.04 -13.23 -16.91
C ARG A 502 23.83 -13.57 -15.43
N PRO A 503 23.47 -12.61 -14.56
CA PRO A 503 23.23 -12.87 -13.14
C PRO A 503 22.26 -14.03 -12.89
N GLU A 504 21.04 -13.91 -13.42
CA GLU A 504 19.98 -14.92 -13.39
C GLU A 504 18.85 -14.43 -14.32
N PRO A 505 18.92 -14.71 -15.64
CA PRO A 505 17.97 -14.19 -16.61
C PRO A 505 16.67 -14.99 -16.51
N ILE A 506 15.54 -14.27 -16.45
CA ILE A 506 14.22 -14.83 -16.18
C ILE A 506 13.36 -14.73 -17.43
N ASP A 507 12.56 -13.67 -17.57
CA ASP A 507 11.55 -13.50 -18.61
C ASP A 507 12.12 -12.78 -19.81
N LEU A 508 11.66 -13.15 -21.01
CA LEU A 508 12.07 -12.58 -22.30
C LEU A 508 10.90 -11.96 -23.03
N GLU A 509 11.21 -10.96 -23.85
CA GLU A 509 10.28 -10.52 -24.89
C GLU A 509 11.04 -9.99 -26.09
N TYR A 510 10.50 -10.22 -27.28
CA TYR A 510 11.12 -9.81 -28.53
C TYR A 510 10.23 -8.82 -29.27
N ASP A 511 10.75 -7.64 -29.53
CA ASP A 511 10.08 -6.63 -30.34
C ASP A 511 10.40 -6.86 -31.82
N THR A 512 9.41 -7.39 -32.55
CA THR A 512 9.56 -7.64 -34.00
C THR A 512 9.77 -6.39 -34.85
N GLN A 513 9.36 -5.20 -34.39
CA GLN A 513 9.50 -3.96 -35.16
C GLN A 513 10.92 -3.40 -35.07
N THR A 514 11.47 -3.36 -33.86
CA THR A 514 12.81 -2.82 -33.59
C THR A 514 13.90 -3.89 -33.60
N GLN A 515 13.52 -5.18 -33.64
CA GLN A 515 14.42 -6.34 -33.53
C GLN A 515 15.21 -6.37 -32.21
N MET A 516 14.62 -5.80 -31.16
CA MET A 516 15.20 -5.76 -29.83
C MET A 516 14.73 -6.97 -28.99
N LEU A 517 15.68 -7.62 -28.33
CA LEU A 517 15.39 -8.63 -27.30
C LEU A 517 15.51 -7.99 -25.91
N TYR A 518 14.44 -8.09 -25.11
CA TYR A 518 14.36 -7.59 -23.74
C TYR A 518 14.34 -8.75 -22.76
N TRP A 519 14.95 -8.57 -21.58
CA TRP A 519 14.84 -9.54 -20.50
C TRP A 519 14.99 -8.94 -19.11
N THR A 520 14.48 -9.67 -18.11
CA THR A 520 14.72 -9.38 -16.70
C THR A 520 15.85 -10.25 -16.14
N ASP A 521 16.70 -9.66 -15.29
CA ASP A 521 17.76 -10.37 -14.55
C ASP A 521 17.57 -10.20 -13.05
N ARG A 522 17.83 -11.26 -12.28
CA ARG A 522 17.94 -11.20 -10.81
C ARG A 522 19.42 -11.26 -10.43
N GLY A 523 19.96 -10.17 -9.90
CA GLY A 523 21.38 -10.04 -9.61
C GLY A 523 21.66 -9.45 -8.24
N GLU A 524 22.84 -9.74 -7.70
CA GLU A 524 23.38 -9.08 -6.52
C GLU A 524 24.07 -7.76 -6.88
N HIS A 525 24.24 -6.89 -5.88
CA HIS A 525 25.01 -5.65 -6.02
C HIS A 525 26.46 -5.95 -6.50
N PRO A 526 27.05 -5.16 -7.43
CA PRO A 526 26.56 -3.88 -7.98
C PRO A 526 25.68 -4.02 -9.24
N MET A 527 25.47 -5.22 -9.78
CA MET A 527 24.64 -5.40 -10.98
C MET A 527 23.15 -5.24 -10.63
N GLY A 528 22.72 -5.80 -9.50
CA GLY A 528 21.36 -5.73 -8.99
C GLY A 528 20.34 -6.42 -9.89
N CYS A 529 19.08 -6.37 -9.50
CA CYS A 529 17.96 -6.79 -10.35
C CYS A 529 17.72 -5.76 -11.45
N SER A 530 17.59 -6.20 -12.71
CA SER A 530 17.54 -5.29 -13.85
C SER A 530 16.57 -5.68 -14.96
N LEU A 531 16.20 -4.68 -15.77
CA LEU A 531 15.57 -4.81 -17.08
C LEU A 531 16.62 -4.44 -18.11
N ASN A 532 16.84 -5.33 -19.07
CA ASN A 532 17.91 -5.21 -20.05
C ASN A 532 17.35 -5.35 -21.45
N ARG A 533 18.09 -4.85 -22.45
CA ARG A 533 17.82 -5.11 -23.86
C ARG A 533 19.09 -5.26 -24.67
N VAL A 534 18.96 -5.84 -25.86
CA VAL A 534 20.02 -5.88 -26.86
C VAL A 534 19.42 -5.86 -28.27
N ASP A 535 20.07 -5.12 -29.17
CA ASP A 535 19.70 -5.06 -30.58
C ASP A 535 20.20 -6.31 -31.32
N LEU A 536 19.29 -7.00 -32.01
CA LEU A 536 19.58 -8.20 -32.80
C LEU A 536 19.51 -7.95 -34.31
N ASN A 537 19.48 -6.69 -34.74
CA ASN A 537 19.49 -6.32 -36.16
C ASN A 537 20.88 -6.54 -36.80
N GLY A 538 20.89 -7.15 -37.98
CA GLY A 538 22.11 -7.41 -38.77
C GLY A 538 22.92 -8.64 -38.35
N ASP A 539 24.19 -8.68 -38.74
CA ASP A 539 25.12 -9.78 -38.42
C ASP A 539 25.54 -9.72 -36.94
N ILE A 540 25.16 -10.75 -36.19
CA ILE A 540 25.42 -10.85 -34.75
C ILE A 540 26.76 -11.55 -34.52
N ASP A 541 27.71 -10.81 -33.97
CA ASP A 541 28.96 -11.34 -33.45
C ASP A 541 28.81 -11.73 -31.98
N LYS A 542 28.97 -13.03 -31.69
CA LYS A 542 28.80 -13.63 -30.36
C LYS A 542 29.82 -13.13 -29.35
N GLU A 543 31.01 -12.77 -29.79
CA GLU A 543 32.07 -12.36 -28.87
C GLU A 543 31.81 -10.95 -28.34
N THR A 544 31.15 -10.10 -29.13
CA THR A 544 30.94 -8.68 -28.81
C THR A 544 29.49 -8.32 -28.47
N ILE A 545 28.50 -9.16 -28.76
CA ILE A 545 27.08 -8.87 -28.47
C ILE A 545 26.82 -8.62 -26.97
N GLY A 546 27.60 -9.25 -26.09
CA GLY A 546 27.53 -9.02 -24.64
C GLY A 546 27.87 -7.59 -24.21
N GLU A 547 28.72 -6.89 -24.98
CA GLU A 547 29.10 -5.50 -24.74
C GLU A 547 28.03 -4.51 -25.20
N LYS A 548 27.13 -4.95 -26.09
CA LYS A 548 26.00 -4.16 -26.60
C LYS A 548 24.74 -4.25 -25.73
N VAL A 549 24.82 -4.95 -24.60
CA VAL A 549 23.70 -5.06 -23.66
C VAL A 549 23.47 -3.74 -22.96
N GLU A 550 22.28 -3.18 -23.15
CA GLU A 550 21.83 -1.97 -22.48
C GLU A 550 21.01 -2.34 -21.25
N ILE A 551 21.34 -1.77 -20.11
CA ILE A 551 20.53 -1.91 -18.89
C ILE A 551 19.61 -0.70 -18.83
N LEU A 552 18.32 -0.95 -18.98
CA LEU A 552 17.29 0.08 -18.96
C LEU A 552 17.05 0.47 -17.50
N ALA A 553 16.52 -0.44 -16.68
CA ALA A 553 16.14 -0.14 -15.30
C ALA A 553 16.80 -1.12 -14.33
N ARG A 554 16.94 -0.69 -13.07
CA ARG A 554 17.52 -1.48 -11.98
C ARG A 554 16.72 -1.31 -10.69
N GLN A 555 17.06 -2.13 -9.70
CA GLN A 555 16.53 -2.10 -8.32
C GLN A 555 15.08 -2.60 -8.19
N PHE A 556 14.69 -3.55 -9.03
CA PHE A 556 13.45 -4.31 -8.85
C PHE A 556 13.56 -5.28 -7.66
N HIS A 557 12.44 -5.63 -7.01
CA HIS A 557 12.42 -6.58 -5.90
C HIS A 557 12.24 -8.03 -6.39
N GLU A 558 13.28 -8.56 -7.04
CA GLU A 558 13.29 -9.87 -7.72
C GLU A 558 12.31 -9.90 -8.92
N PRO A 559 12.67 -9.31 -10.07
CA PRO A 559 11.79 -9.20 -11.23
C PRO A 559 11.48 -10.58 -11.80
N ILE A 560 10.20 -10.80 -12.13
CA ILE A 560 9.69 -12.10 -12.58
C ILE A 560 8.79 -12.04 -13.81
N GLY A 561 8.41 -10.84 -14.27
CA GLY A 561 7.53 -10.68 -15.42
C GLY A 561 7.92 -9.46 -16.24
N LEU A 562 7.67 -9.55 -17.55
CA LEU A 562 7.98 -8.53 -18.54
C LEU A 562 6.87 -8.52 -19.61
N LYS A 563 6.33 -7.33 -19.93
CA LYS A 563 5.44 -7.14 -21.07
C LYS A 563 5.68 -5.84 -21.84
N LEU A 564 5.88 -5.92 -23.14
CA LEU A 564 6.03 -4.80 -24.07
C LEU A 564 4.66 -4.34 -24.54
N THR A 565 4.46 -3.02 -24.55
CA THR A 565 3.27 -2.38 -25.08
C THR A 565 3.66 -1.16 -25.91
N LYS A 566 2.70 -0.60 -26.66
CA LYS A 566 2.88 0.70 -27.34
C LYS A 566 3.24 1.85 -26.39
N ASN A 567 2.90 1.72 -25.11
CA ASN A 567 3.03 2.77 -24.09
C ASN A 567 4.32 2.63 -23.25
N GLY A 568 5.10 1.56 -23.45
CA GLY A 568 6.31 1.28 -22.70
C GLY A 568 6.42 -0.19 -22.27
N VAL A 569 7.34 -0.43 -21.35
CA VAL A 569 7.66 -1.76 -20.81
C VAL A 569 7.09 -1.89 -19.40
N TYR A 570 6.26 -2.91 -19.17
CA TYR A 570 5.79 -3.28 -17.85
C TYR A 570 6.69 -4.36 -17.26
N VAL A 571 7.12 -4.17 -16.02
CA VAL A 571 7.90 -5.17 -15.25
C VAL A 571 7.17 -5.49 -13.96
N THR A 572 7.07 -6.77 -13.61
CA THR A 572 6.54 -7.21 -12.31
C THR A 572 7.61 -7.89 -11.49
N ASP A 573 7.47 -7.83 -10.16
CA ASP A 573 8.42 -8.43 -9.23
C ASP A 573 7.73 -9.24 -8.12
N LEU A 574 8.51 -10.04 -7.36
CA LEU A 574 7.97 -10.82 -6.23
C LEU A 574 7.50 -9.96 -5.05
N GLY A 575 7.83 -8.67 -5.04
CA GLY A 575 7.31 -7.69 -4.08
C GLY A 575 5.86 -7.27 -4.36
N GLY A 576 5.27 -7.72 -5.47
CA GLY A 576 3.91 -7.35 -5.87
C GLY A 576 3.81 -5.99 -6.53
N CYS A 577 4.94 -5.43 -7.00
CA CYS A 577 4.97 -4.17 -7.72
C CYS A 577 4.83 -4.39 -9.24
N VAL A 578 4.12 -3.47 -9.90
CA VAL A 578 4.07 -3.35 -11.36
C VAL A 578 4.71 -2.01 -11.71
N TYR A 579 5.80 -2.03 -12.46
CA TYR A 579 6.55 -0.83 -12.85
C TYR A 579 6.26 -0.49 -14.31
N LEU A 580 5.98 0.79 -14.57
CA LEU A 580 5.99 1.40 -15.90
C LEU A 580 7.06 2.48 -15.90
N ARG A 581 7.81 2.64 -17.00
CA ARG A 581 8.89 3.61 -17.04
C ARG A 581 8.87 4.57 -18.23
N PRO A 582 8.41 5.81 -18.00
CA PRO A 582 8.69 6.95 -18.87
C PRO A 582 9.24 8.21 -18.13
N GLY A 583 10.03 9.07 -18.81
CA GLY A 583 10.05 10.53 -18.56
C GLY A 583 11.07 11.16 -17.59
N ALA A 584 11.63 10.42 -16.62
CA ALA A 584 12.51 11.02 -15.59
C ALA A 584 13.91 11.42 -16.11
N VAL A 585 14.41 10.69 -17.09
CA VAL A 585 15.72 10.86 -17.74
C VAL A 585 15.59 10.51 -19.22
N LYS A 586 16.58 10.89 -20.03
CA LYS A 586 16.64 10.50 -21.45
C LYS A 586 16.60 8.97 -21.55
N ALA A 587 15.71 8.45 -22.41
CA ALA A 587 15.54 7.01 -22.60
C ALA A 587 16.89 6.35 -22.95
N GLY A 588 17.21 5.25 -22.24
CA GLY A 588 18.46 4.51 -22.39
C GLY A 588 19.65 4.98 -21.53
N HIS A 589 19.53 6.07 -20.76
CA HIS A 589 20.63 6.63 -19.95
C HIS A 589 20.41 6.51 -18.44
N GLU A 590 19.56 5.60 -18.00
CA GLU A 590 18.96 5.76 -16.69
C GLU A 590 19.77 5.19 -15.52
N ASN A 591 20.88 4.52 -15.83
CA ASN A 591 21.89 4.10 -14.86
C ASN A 591 23.12 5.03 -14.83
N GLU A 592 23.06 6.16 -15.55
CA GLU A 592 24.19 7.09 -15.66
C GLU A 592 24.14 8.24 -14.65
N LEU A 593 23.08 8.33 -13.83
CA LEU A 593 22.95 9.36 -12.81
C LEU A 593 24.10 9.31 -11.81
N ARG A 594 24.65 10.48 -11.51
CA ARG A 594 25.72 10.68 -10.54
C ARG A 594 25.24 11.56 -9.40
N LEU A 595 25.71 11.25 -8.20
CA LEU A 595 25.44 12.05 -7.01
C LEU A 595 26.71 12.78 -6.59
N ALA A 596 26.56 14.02 -6.15
CA ALA A 596 27.59 14.79 -5.48
C ALA A 596 27.30 14.78 -3.98
N ASP A 597 28.06 13.99 -3.23
CA ASP A 597 28.05 13.95 -1.77
C ASP A 597 29.17 14.79 -1.14
N LYS A 598 28.98 15.17 0.13
CA LYS A 598 30.00 15.78 0.98
C LYS A 598 30.07 15.04 2.31
N GLN A 599 31.31 14.78 2.74
CA GLN A 599 31.66 14.31 4.07
C GLN A 599 32.35 15.44 4.85
N TYR A 600 31.85 15.74 6.05
CA TYR A 600 32.49 16.65 6.98
C TYR A 600 33.00 15.88 8.19
N ILE A 601 34.28 16.06 8.54
CA ILE A 601 34.92 15.45 9.71
C ILE A 601 35.38 16.60 10.62
N PRO A 602 35.02 16.60 11.93
CA PRO A 602 35.48 17.63 12.86
C PRO A 602 37.01 17.66 12.94
N LEU A 603 37.59 18.87 12.88
CA LEU A 603 39.04 19.07 12.87
C LEU A 603 39.74 18.57 14.15
N ASP A 604 39.01 18.52 15.27
CA ASP A 604 39.48 18.01 16.56
C ASP A 604 39.13 16.52 16.77
N ASN A 605 38.43 15.88 15.83
CA ASN A 605 38.12 14.45 15.85
C ASN A 605 38.50 13.74 14.52
N PRO A 606 39.75 13.88 14.01
CA PRO A 606 40.16 13.29 12.73
C PRO A 606 40.20 11.76 12.73
N HIS A 607 40.15 11.14 13.92
CA HIS A 607 40.10 9.69 14.12
C HIS A 607 38.94 9.34 15.07
N PRO A 608 37.69 9.29 14.56
CA PRO A 608 36.52 9.16 15.41
C PRO A 608 36.45 7.80 16.11
N LYS A 609 35.97 7.79 17.36
CA LYS A 609 35.91 6.58 18.20
C LYS A 609 34.54 5.93 18.12
N GLU A 610 34.46 4.70 18.61
CA GLU A 610 33.18 4.01 18.75
C GLU A 610 32.21 4.82 19.62
N GLY A 611 30.94 4.91 19.19
CA GLY A 611 29.91 5.70 19.85
C GLY A 611 29.81 7.17 19.38
N ASP A 612 30.80 7.69 18.65
CA ASP A 612 30.69 9.01 18.02
C ASP A 612 29.60 8.99 16.94
N VAL A 613 28.67 9.95 16.97
CA VAL A 613 27.46 9.96 16.15
C VAL A 613 27.74 10.35 14.70
N THR A 614 27.13 9.64 13.75
CA THR A 614 27.11 10.03 12.33
C THR A 614 25.80 10.71 12.00
N ILE A 615 25.88 11.87 11.33
CA ILE A 615 24.69 12.60 10.88
C ILE A 615 24.49 12.38 9.38
N ILE A 616 23.28 12.03 8.97
CA ILE A 616 22.85 11.98 7.57
C ILE A 616 21.93 13.16 7.29
N GLY A 617 22.39 14.11 6.49
CA GLY A 617 21.65 15.30 6.07
C GLY A 617 20.84 15.06 4.79
N ALA A 618 19.71 15.75 4.66
CA ALA A 618 18.94 15.85 3.42
C ALA A 618 18.42 17.27 3.20
N HIS A 619 18.72 17.86 2.05
CA HIS A 619 18.44 19.26 1.76
C HIS A 619 17.00 19.49 1.24
N ALA A 620 16.51 20.72 1.37
CA ALA A 620 15.22 21.15 0.81
C ALA A 620 15.29 21.38 -0.71
N ASN A 621 14.14 21.40 -1.38
CA ASN A 621 14.04 21.61 -2.81
C ASN A 621 14.78 22.88 -3.27
N ALA A 622 15.70 22.72 -4.22
CA ALA A 622 16.55 23.74 -4.82
C ALA A 622 17.59 24.44 -3.92
N PHE A 623 17.75 23.99 -2.67
CA PHE A 623 18.81 24.49 -1.79
C PHE A 623 20.03 23.57 -1.86
N PRO A 624 21.21 24.05 -2.30
CA PRO A 624 22.43 23.24 -2.28
C PRO A 624 22.74 22.74 -0.87
N LYS A 625 23.27 21.51 -0.75
CA LYS A 625 23.63 20.90 0.54
C LYS A 625 24.56 21.76 1.41
N GLU A 626 25.38 22.62 0.81
CA GLU A 626 26.33 23.50 1.50
C GLU A 626 25.67 24.61 2.33
N LEU A 627 24.40 24.94 2.06
CA LEU A 627 23.67 25.94 2.85
C LEU A 627 23.47 25.53 4.31
N TYR A 628 23.61 24.23 4.61
CA TYR A 628 23.48 23.70 5.96
C TYR A 628 24.80 23.68 6.73
N GLU A 629 25.94 24.07 6.12
CA GLU A 629 27.24 24.16 6.82
C GLU A 629 27.18 25.01 8.11
N PRO A 630 26.50 26.19 8.14
CA PRO A 630 26.34 26.94 9.38
C PRO A 630 25.54 26.21 10.47
N LEU A 631 24.55 25.41 10.09
CA LEU A 631 23.79 24.54 11.02
C LEU A 631 24.69 23.44 11.57
N TRP A 632 25.54 22.84 10.74
CA TRP A 632 26.52 21.84 11.16
C TRP A 632 27.54 22.41 12.16
N ASP A 633 28.06 23.61 11.91
CA ASP A 633 28.99 24.29 12.81
C ASP A 633 28.38 24.54 14.20
N ASP A 634 27.14 25.02 14.24
CA ASP A 634 26.47 25.32 15.51
C ASP A 634 26.00 24.03 16.20
N LEU A 635 25.56 23.02 15.47
CA LEU A 635 25.23 21.70 16.01
C LEU A 635 26.44 21.03 16.66
N TYR A 636 27.60 21.10 15.99
CA TYR A 636 28.86 20.60 16.53
C TYR A 636 29.22 21.29 17.86
N LYS A 637 29.13 22.63 17.94
CA LYS A 637 29.39 23.36 19.19
C LYS A 637 28.44 22.96 20.31
N GLN A 638 27.15 22.79 20.01
CA GLN A 638 26.14 22.42 20.99
C GLN A 638 26.37 21.00 21.53
N LEU A 639 26.61 20.03 20.64
CA LEU A 639 26.93 18.65 21.04
C LEU A 639 28.24 18.58 21.83
N ALA A 640 29.27 19.32 21.43
CA ALA A 640 30.52 19.39 22.17
C ALA A 640 30.31 19.93 23.61
N SER A 641 29.43 20.92 23.78
CA SER A 641 29.06 21.44 25.11
C SER A 641 28.37 20.39 26.00
N GLN A 642 27.76 19.38 25.40
CA GLN A 642 27.10 18.24 26.05
C GLN A 642 28.03 17.02 26.16
N ASN A 643 29.34 17.18 25.90
CA ASN A 643 30.32 16.09 25.82
C ASN A 643 29.99 15.01 24.79
N ARG A 644 29.23 15.35 23.74
CA ARG A 644 28.97 14.48 22.58
C ARG A 644 29.90 14.84 21.45
N ARG A 645 30.34 13.82 20.72
CA ARG A 645 31.27 13.98 19.60
C ARG A 645 30.62 13.50 18.31
N ILE A 646 30.77 14.31 17.27
CA ILE A 646 30.38 13.96 15.91
C ILE A 646 31.52 13.15 15.29
N ARG A 647 31.17 12.03 14.65
CA ARG A 647 32.08 11.24 13.80
C ARG A 647 32.26 11.93 12.47
N SER A 648 31.15 12.09 11.76
CA SER A 648 31.09 12.73 10.46
C SER A 648 29.67 13.16 10.14
N ILE A 649 29.53 14.12 9.25
CA ILE A 649 28.25 14.53 8.65
C ILE A 649 28.31 14.21 7.17
N TRP A 650 27.29 13.53 6.66
CA TRP A 650 27.16 13.16 5.25
C TRP A 650 25.90 13.77 4.68
N ILE A 651 25.98 14.39 3.52
CA ILE A 651 24.83 14.94 2.80
C ILE A 651 25.11 14.87 1.30
N ALA A 652 24.10 14.48 0.52
CA ALA A 652 24.18 14.43 -0.94
C ALA A 652 23.16 15.38 -1.57
N ASP A 653 23.50 15.92 -2.73
CA ASP A 653 22.52 16.63 -3.54
C ASP A 653 21.61 15.61 -4.25
N VAL A 654 20.30 15.89 -4.27
CA VAL A 654 19.30 15.15 -5.06
C VAL A 654 19.72 15.14 -6.54
N ALA A 655 19.58 14.01 -7.24
CA ALA A 655 20.17 13.80 -8.57
C ALA A 655 19.99 14.96 -9.59
N PRO A 656 18.80 15.56 -9.75
CA PRO A 656 18.58 16.72 -10.64
C PRO A 656 18.91 18.11 -10.05
N GLN A 657 19.46 18.21 -8.84
CA GLN A 657 19.64 19.47 -8.11
C GLN A 657 21.08 19.68 -7.65
N GLY A 658 21.42 20.93 -7.35
CA GLY A 658 22.76 21.30 -6.88
C GLY A 658 23.84 20.82 -7.83
N GLN A 659 24.95 20.34 -7.26
CA GLN A 659 26.08 19.85 -8.06
C GLN A 659 25.74 18.52 -8.76
N SER A 660 24.89 17.67 -8.16
CA SER A 660 24.38 16.45 -8.84
C SER A 660 23.66 16.82 -10.14
N GLY A 661 22.80 17.84 -10.12
CA GLY A 661 22.08 18.32 -11.29
C GLY A 661 23.00 18.79 -12.41
N VAL A 662 24.10 19.46 -12.05
CA VAL A 662 25.15 19.87 -13.01
C VAL A 662 25.84 18.65 -13.62
N LEU A 663 26.16 17.62 -12.83
CA LEU A 663 26.76 16.38 -13.33
C LEU A 663 25.85 15.62 -14.30
N ASN A 664 24.53 15.72 -14.09
CA ASN A 664 23.52 14.94 -14.82
C ASN A 664 22.85 15.73 -15.95
N GLU A 665 23.16 17.01 -16.16
CA GLU A 665 22.36 17.92 -16.98
C GLU A 665 22.12 17.46 -18.42
N ALA A 666 23.01 16.62 -18.97
CA ALA A 666 22.89 16.06 -20.31
C ALA A 666 21.78 14.99 -20.46
N ILE A 667 21.33 14.40 -19.35
CA ILE A 667 20.39 13.26 -19.34
C ILE A 667 19.11 13.52 -18.54
N LEU A 668 19.00 14.64 -17.82
CA LEU A 668 17.83 14.94 -17.00
C LEU A 668 16.55 15.12 -17.83
N GLY A 669 15.46 14.53 -17.36
CA GLY A 669 14.10 14.73 -17.87
C GLY A 669 13.35 15.80 -17.08
N HIS A 670 12.02 15.75 -17.15
CA HIS A 670 11.11 16.71 -16.53
C HIS A 670 10.09 16.04 -15.59
N ASP A 671 10.31 14.76 -15.28
CA ASP A 671 9.40 13.96 -14.46
C ASP A 671 10.14 13.24 -13.31
N PRO A 672 10.81 13.98 -12.40
CA PRO A 672 11.57 13.38 -11.32
C PRO A 672 10.64 12.94 -10.16
N ASP A 673 11.06 11.93 -9.40
CA ASP A 673 10.36 11.42 -8.21
C ASP A 673 11.10 11.83 -6.92
N TRP A 674 10.34 12.23 -5.88
CA TRP A 674 10.94 12.58 -4.59
C TRP A 674 11.50 11.35 -3.86
N LEU A 675 10.88 10.19 -4.04
CA LEU A 675 11.18 8.96 -3.31
C LEU A 675 12.55 8.37 -3.69
N ASP A 676 13.05 8.68 -4.88
CA ASP A 676 14.36 8.22 -5.37
C ASP A 676 15.50 8.63 -4.46
N HIS A 677 15.46 9.84 -3.89
CA HIS A 677 16.57 10.28 -3.04
C HIS A 677 16.68 9.50 -1.72
N GLY A 678 15.57 8.94 -1.21
CA GLY A 678 15.64 8.01 -0.08
C GLY A 678 16.48 6.77 -0.43
N ARG A 679 16.35 6.26 -1.66
CA ARG A 679 17.15 5.13 -2.16
C ARG A 679 18.60 5.53 -2.38
N ASP A 680 18.83 6.72 -2.93
CA ASP A 680 20.17 7.29 -3.14
C ASP A 680 20.96 7.39 -1.84
N LEU A 681 20.33 7.91 -0.78
CA LEU A 681 20.96 8.02 0.54
C LEU A 681 21.23 6.64 1.17
N LEU A 682 20.32 5.67 1.01
CA LEU A 682 20.57 4.29 1.43
C LEU A 682 21.77 3.70 0.70
N PHE A 683 21.86 3.94 -0.61
CA PHE A 683 22.97 3.49 -1.44
C PHE A 683 24.28 4.10 -0.96
N MET A 684 24.34 5.42 -0.75
CA MET A 684 25.51 6.10 -0.18
C MET A 684 25.94 5.48 1.16
N ILE A 685 25.00 5.27 2.07
CA ILE A 685 25.27 4.65 3.38
C ILE A 685 25.89 3.25 3.22
N ASN A 686 25.35 2.45 2.31
CA ASN A 686 25.85 1.10 2.05
C ASN A 686 27.23 1.10 1.36
N GLN A 687 27.49 2.05 0.45
CA GLN A 687 28.80 2.17 -0.19
C GLN A 687 29.90 2.53 0.82
N PHE A 688 29.58 3.38 1.80
CA PHE A 688 30.53 3.87 2.80
C PHE A 688 30.28 3.27 4.20
N GLN A 689 29.77 2.03 4.25
CA GLN A 689 29.34 1.40 5.51
C GLN A 689 30.46 1.30 6.57
N ASP A 690 31.72 1.17 6.14
CA ASP A 690 32.90 1.16 7.00
C ASP A 690 33.17 2.53 7.65
N GLN A 691 32.76 3.62 6.98
CA GLN A 691 32.91 5.00 7.45
C GLN A 691 31.65 5.54 8.17
N ILE A 692 30.49 4.88 7.99
CA ILE A 692 29.19 5.26 8.55
C ILE A 692 28.69 4.17 9.52
N PRO A 693 29.40 3.86 10.63
CA PRO A 693 28.92 2.95 11.65
C PRO A 693 27.83 3.61 12.52
N GLN A 694 27.01 2.76 13.17
CA GLN A 694 26.08 3.19 14.22
C GLN A 694 26.82 3.90 15.39
N PRO A 695 26.21 4.91 16.04
CA PRO A 695 24.83 5.38 15.88
C PRO A 695 24.65 6.42 14.75
N LEU A 696 23.54 6.31 14.00
CA LEU A 696 23.15 7.27 12.95
C LEU A 696 21.94 8.12 13.36
N VAL A 697 21.98 9.43 13.09
CA VAL A 697 20.83 10.33 13.18
C VAL A 697 20.60 11.02 11.83
N GLY A 698 19.35 11.07 11.38
CA GLY A 698 18.97 11.80 10.17
C GLY A 698 18.50 13.21 10.50
N ILE A 699 18.91 14.22 9.71
CA ILE A 699 18.41 15.60 9.79
C ILE A 699 17.99 16.06 8.39
N GLY A 700 16.70 16.31 8.19
CA GLY A 700 16.16 16.64 6.86
C GLY A 700 15.24 17.84 6.90
N HIS A 701 15.38 18.75 5.93
CA HIS A 701 14.56 19.95 5.82
C HIS A 701 13.56 19.84 4.68
N SER A 702 12.30 20.20 4.91
CA SER A 702 11.27 20.32 3.88
C SER A 702 11.10 18.98 3.12
N MET A 703 11.27 18.99 1.81
CA MET A 703 11.38 17.79 0.96
C MET A 703 12.40 16.76 1.50
N GLY A 704 13.59 17.19 1.93
CA GLY A 704 14.61 16.31 2.49
C GLY A 704 14.16 15.61 3.78
N GLY A 705 13.31 16.27 4.58
CA GLY A 705 12.68 15.65 5.76
C GLY A 705 11.74 14.51 5.37
N MET A 706 10.93 14.69 4.32
CA MET A 706 10.10 13.63 3.74
C MET A 706 10.97 12.45 3.26
N GLN A 707 12.07 12.75 2.55
CA GLN A 707 12.96 11.75 1.99
C GLN A 707 13.68 10.91 3.05
N LEU A 708 14.09 11.50 4.18
CA LEU A 708 14.64 10.73 5.32
C LEU A 708 13.58 9.88 6.03
N ALA A 709 12.34 10.38 6.13
CA ALA A 709 11.23 9.58 6.64
C ALA A 709 10.98 8.37 5.72
N HIS A 710 10.99 8.57 4.39
CA HIS A 710 10.90 7.49 3.41
C HIS A 710 12.06 6.49 3.54
N LEU A 711 13.31 6.96 3.63
CA LEU A 711 14.48 6.11 3.86
C LEU A 711 14.31 5.22 5.10
N SER A 712 13.73 5.75 6.18
CA SER A 712 13.48 4.96 7.38
C SER A 712 12.37 3.91 7.21
N LEU A 713 11.49 4.03 6.20
CA LEU A 713 10.58 2.94 5.83
C LEU A 713 11.31 1.82 5.08
N LEU A 714 12.28 2.19 4.22
CA LEU A 714 13.12 1.22 3.51
C LEU A 714 14.02 0.43 4.47
N HIS A 715 14.53 1.10 5.52
CA HIS A 715 15.38 0.47 6.54
C HIS A 715 14.97 0.88 7.97
N PRO A 716 13.95 0.23 8.58
CA PRO A 716 13.33 0.66 9.84
C PRO A 716 14.24 0.77 11.07
N SER A 717 15.38 0.07 11.08
CA SER A 717 16.37 0.14 12.17
C SER A 717 17.62 0.94 11.82
N LEU A 718 17.61 1.74 10.76
CA LEU A 718 18.79 2.48 10.30
C LEU A 718 19.14 3.63 11.24
N PHE A 719 18.15 4.42 11.63
CA PHE A 719 18.34 5.63 12.42
C PHE A 719 17.99 5.42 13.89
N GLU A 720 18.83 5.95 14.77
CA GLU A 720 18.57 6.07 16.21
C GLU A 720 17.66 7.26 16.54
N GLY A 721 17.55 8.20 15.60
CA GLY A 721 16.57 9.28 15.62
C GLY A 721 16.50 10.00 14.28
N LEU A 722 15.35 10.61 14.00
CA LEU A 722 15.14 11.53 12.88
C LEU A 722 14.76 12.90 13.40
N ILE A 723 15.37 13.95 12.85
CA ILE A 723 15.01 15.34 13.07
C ILE A 723 14.47 15.88 11.74
N LEU A 724 13.18 16.18 11.73
CA LEU A 724 12.47 16.63 10.55
C LEU A 724 12.17 18.13 10.69
N LEU A 725 12.91 18.94 9.94
CA LEU A 725 12.79 20.39 9.91
C LEU A 725 11.70 20.76 8.92
N ASP A 726 10.56 21.20 9.42
CA ASP A 726 9.36 21.58 8.68
C ASP A 726 9.04 20.67 7.47
N PRO A 727 8.93 19.35 7.67
CA PRO A 727 8.90 18.39 6.57
C PRO A 727 7.64 18.55 5.73
N VAL A 728 7.80 18.40 4.42
CA VAL A 728 6.69 18.41 3.46
C VAL A 728 6.02 17.04 3.46
N ILE A 729 5.19 16.80 4.49
CA ILE A 729 4.41 15.58 4.70
C ILE A 729 2.97 16.00 5.04
N GLN A 730 2.11 16.03 4.05
CA GLN A 730 0.76 16.58 4.15
C GLN A 730 -0.17 15.97 3.10
N ARG A 731 -1.47 15.98 3.38
CA ARG A 731 -2.52 15.39 2.52
C ARG A 731 -2.70 16.15 1.20
N GLU A 732 -2.64 17.47 1.25
CA GLU A 732 -2.78 18.36 0.09
C GLU A 732 -1.44 18.61 -0.61
N ASN A 733 -1.45 18.97 -1.90
CA ASN A 733 -0.26 19.37 -2.64
C ASN A 733 0.19 20.80 -2.26
N PRO A 734 1.30 20.98 -1.50
CA PRO A 734 1.76 22.32 -1.11
C PRO A 734 2.36 23.11 -2.27
N GLY A 735 2.73 22.43 -3.36
CA GLY A 735 3.56 22.98 -4.42
C GLY A 735 2.95 24.18 -5.13
N ARG A 736 1.62 24.34 -5.12
CA ARG A 736 0.90 25.40 -5.85
C ARG A 736 1.44 26.80 -5.62
N LYS A 737 1.58 27.20 -4.35
CA LYS A 737 2.03 28.56 -3.96
C LYS A 737 3.50 28.80 -4.33
N PHE A 738 4.34 27.77 -4.14
CA PHE A 738 5.77 27.83 -4.42
C PHE A 738 6.08 27.80 -5.92
N ALA A 739 5.32 27.02 -6.69
CA ALA A 739 5.44 26.89 -8.14
C ALA A 739 5.13 28.21 -8.84
N GLN A 740 4.09 28.93 -8.42
CA GLN A 740 3.72 30.21 -9.02
C GLN A 740 4.84 31.25 -8.83
N THR A 741 5.36 31.39 -7.62
CA THR A 741 6.42 32.35 -7.30
C THR A 741 7.71 32.00 -8.06
N SER A 742 8.02 30.71 -8.16
CA SER A 742 9.27 30.25 -8.79
C SER A 742 9.22 30.32 -10.31
N THR A 743 8.06 30.14 -10.94
CA THR A 743 7.89 30.19 -12.41
C THR A 743 8.36 31.51 -13.01
N TYR A 744 8.01 32.62 -12.38
CA TYR A 744 8.28 33.97 -12.90
C TYR A 744 9.53 34.61 -12.30
N ARG A 745 10.29 33.88 -11.48
CA ARG A 745 11.52 34.40 -10.88
C ARG A 745 12.62 34.54 -11.93
N ARG A 746 13.50 35.52 -11.69
CA ARG A 746 14.73 35.70 -12.45
C ARG A 746 15.71 34.57 -12.17
N ASP A 747 16.36 34.06 -13.21
CA ASP A 747 17.30 32.94 -13.17
C ASP A 747 18.67 33.23 -13.83
N ILE A 748 18.89 34.43 -14.38
CA ILE A 748 20.18 34.85 -14.98
C ILE A 748 20.59 36.24 -14.49
N TRP A 749 21.86 36.41 -14.13
CA TRP A 749 22.45 37.70 -13.76
C TRP A 749 23.73 37.98 -14.57
N PRO A 750 24.07 39.26 -14.85
CA PRO A 750 25.26 39.57 -15.65
C PRO A 750 26.60 39.23 -14.98
N SER A 751 26.59 39.08 -13.65
CA SER A 751 27.76 38.69 -12.84
C SER A 751 27.33 38.18 -11.47
N ARG A 752 28.21 37.41 -10.82
CA ARG A 752 28.01 36.91 -9.45
C ARG A 752 27.88 38.05 -8.45
N GLU A 753 28.62 39.14 -8.62
CA GLU A 753 28.56 40.33 -7.77
C GLU A 753 27.18 41.01 -7.86
N GLN A 754 26.61 41.11 -9.06
CA GLN A 754 25.27 41.67 -9.25
C GLN A 754 24.18 40.74 -8.71
N ALA A 755 24.32 39.43 -8.86
CA ALA A 755 23.42 38.46 -8.24
C ALA A 755 23.46 38.57 -6.71
N ALA A 756 24.66 38.62 -6.13
CA ALA A 756 24.88 38.79 -4.69
C ALA A 756 24.28 40.10 -4.16
N ALA A 757 24.48 41.22 -4.85
CA ALA A 757 23.87 42.50 -4.49
C ALA A 757 22.34 42.42 -4.51
N LYS A 758 21.76 41.71 -5.49
CA LYS A 758 20.31 41.49 -5.55
C LYS A 758 19.80 40.63 -4.40
N PHE A 759 20.44 39.50 -4.10
CA PHE A 759 20.07 38.67 -2.95
C PHE A 759 20.15 39.45 -1.64
N LYS A 760 21.26 40.16 -1.39
CA LYS A 760 21.44 41.00 -0.18
C LYS A 760 20.37 42.09 -0.04
N SER A 761 19.85 42.61 -1.15
CA SER A 761 18.79 43.63 -1.14
C SER A 761 17.37 43.08 -0.99
N ASN A 762 17.16 41.79 -1.24
CA ASN A 762 15.84 41.18 -1.29
C ASN A 762 15.35 40.82 0.14
N PRO A 763 14.14 41.27 0.55
CA PRO A 763 13.60 41.01 1.88
C PRO A 763 13.60 39.53 2.31
N PHE A 764 13.39 38.60 1.37
CA PHE A 764 13.39 37.15 1.65
C PHE A 764 14.75 36.63 2.14
N TYR A 765 15.86 37.10 1.55
CA TYR A 765 17.20 36.64 1.93
C TYR A 765 17.79 37.45 3.10
N ARG A 766 17.22 38.64 3.40
CA ARG A 766 17.69 39.48 4.51
C ARG A 766 17.38 38.91 5.89
N THR A 767 16.44 37.97 5.98
CA THR A 767 16.11 37.28 7.23
C THR A 767 17.05 36.11 7.51
N TRP A 768 17.80 35.64 6.51
CA TRP A 768 18.72 34.52 6.67
C TRP A 768 19.96 34.90 7.48
N ASP A 769 20.54 33.91 8.16
CA ASP A 769 21.87 34.02 8.76
C ASP A 769 22.88 34.41 7.67
N PRO A 770 23.71 35.45 7.88
CA PRO A 770 24.68 35.89 6.89
C PRO A 770 25.60 34.78 6.37
N ARG A 771 25.96 33.80 7.21
CA ARG A 771 26.79 32.66 6.82
C ARG A 771 26.08 31.78 5.79
N VAL A 772 24.76 31.60 5.93
CA VAL A 772 23.93 30.84 4.99
C VAL A 772 23.81 31.58 3.67
N LEU A 773 23.59 32.91 3.71
CA LEU A 773 23.51 33.73 2.51
C LEU A 773 24.83 33.74 1.72
N ASP A 774 25.97 33.76 2.41
CA ASP A 774 27.28 33.67 1.75
C ASP A 774 27.43 32.31 1.03
N LYS A 775 26.99 31.20 1.65
CA LYS A 775 26.95 29.88 1.00
C LYS A 775 26.00 29.83 -0.20
N TRP A 776 24.85 30.51 -0.13
CA TRP A 776 23.95 30.62 -1.28
C TRP A 776 24.57 31.38 -2.46
N ILE A 777 25.31 32.46 -2.20
CA ILE A 777 26.01 33.21 -3.24
C ILE A 777 27.14 32.37 -3.86
N GLU A 778 27.81 31.55 -3.06
CA GLU A 778 28.90 30.68 -3.49
C GLU A 778 28.39 29.48 -4.30
N TYR A 779 27.47 28.69 -3.74
CA TYR A 779 27.06 27.39 -4.29
C TYR A 779 25.71 27.40 -5.02
N GLY A 780 24.84 28.38 -4.75
CA GLY A 780 23.54 28.52 -5.42
C GLY A 780 23.62 29.09 -6.83
N LEU A 781 24.80 29.60 -7.23
CA LEU A 781 25.06 30.18 -8.53
C LEU A 781 26.18 29.44 -9.28
N ARG A 782 26.01 29.26 -10.59
CA ARG A 782 27.02 28.73 -11.51
C ARG A 782 27.22 29.63 -12.72
N ASP A 783 28.39 29.55 -13.33
CA ASP A 783 28.76 30.38 -14.46
C ASP A 783 28.15 29.84 -15.78
N LEU A 784 27.91 30.72 -16.75
CA LEU A 784 27.48 30.35 -18.11
C LEU A 784 28.70 29.96 -19.00
N PRO A 785 28.52 29.18 -20.09
CA PRO A 785 27.26 28.65 -20.64
C PRO A 785 26.71 27.42 -19.92
N THR A 786 25.41 27.21 -20.07
CA THR A 786 24.72 25.95 -19.74
C THR A 786 23.85 25.51 -20.91
N PRO A 787 23.39 24.25 -20.99
CA PRO A 787 22.49 23.80 -22.06
C PRO A 787 21.20 24.63 -22.19
N LEU A 788 20.68 25.17 -21.07
CA LEU A 788 19.50 26.05 -21.05
C LEU A 788 19.81 27.50 -21.39
N HIS A 789 21.02 27.96 -21.10
CA HIS A 789 21.45 29.35 -21.21
C HIS A 789 22.82 29.44 -21.89
N PRO A 790 22.87 29.46 -23.24
CA PRO A 790 24.10 29.71 -23.95
C PRO A 790 24.57 31.16 -23.73
N VAL A 791 25.88 31.40 -23.83
CA VAL A 791 26.43 32.77 -23.78
C VAL A 791 25.98 33.55 -25.01
N THR A 792 25.41 34.73 -24.79
CA THR A 792 24.99 35.68 -25.82
C THR A 792 25.70 37.01 -25.62
N ASP A 793 25.70 37.86 -26.66
CA ASP A 793 26.25 39.22 -26.57
C ASP A 793 25.58 40.07 -25.47
N GLU A 794 24.34 39.74 -25.11
CA GLU A 794 23.55 40.43 -24.07
C GLU A 794 23.88 39.97 -22.64
N THR A 795 24.30 38.72 -22.46
CA THR A 795 24.62 38.15 -21.13
C THR A 795 26.08 38.36 -20.77
N GLY A 796 26.98 38.25 -21.75
CA GLY A 796 28.42 38.37 -21.55
C GLY A 796 29.05 37.16 -20.85
N PRO A 797 30.40 37.07 -20.84
CA PRO A 797 31.11 35.89 -20.35
C PRO A 797 31.13 35.75 -18.81
N SER A 798 30.78 36.80 -18.08
CA SER A 798 30.71 36.79 -16.60
C SER A 798 29.34 36.40 -16.06
N ALA A 799 28.36 36.12 -16.93
CA ALA A 799 27.00 35.83 -16.50
C ALA A 799 26.91 34.55 -15.68
N VAL A 800 25.98 34.56 -14.73
CA VAL A 800 25.70 33.44 -13.84
C VAL A 800 24.22 33.08 -13.87
N THR A 801 23.92 31.82 -13.61
CA THR A 801 22.57 31.27 -13.41
C THR A 801 22.51 30.46 -12.12
N LEU A 802 21.34 29.95 -11.78
CA LEU A 802 21.16 29.07 -10.63
C LEU A 802 21.79 27.70 -10.88
N THR A 803 22.44 27.15 -9.86
CA THR A 803 23.02 25.80 -9.92
C THR A 803 21.92 24.75 -10.12
N THR A 804 20.88 24.78 -9.28
CA THR A 804 19.62 24.08 -9.56
C THR A 804 18.79 24.91 -10.53
N THR A 805 18.51 24.37 -11.70
CA THR A 805 17.73 25.11 -12.70
C THR A 805 16.31 25.38 -12.20
N LYS A 806 15.72 26.51 -12.62
CA LYS A 806 14.32 26.85 -12.32
C LYS A 806 13.35 25.74 -12.74
N ALA A 807 13.61 25.08 -13.87
CA ALA A 807 12.80 23.97 -14.34
C ALA A 807 12.84 22.76 -13.39
N GLN A 808 14.03 22.31 -12.99
CA GLN A 808 14.17 21.16 -12.08
C GLN A 808 13.56 21.42 -10.71
N GLU A 809 13.66 22.64 -10.17
CA GLU A 809 12.95 23.02 -8.95
C GLU A 809 11.42 22.92 -9.11
N LEU A 810 10.88 23.47 -10.20
CA LEU A 810 9.45 23.48 -10.48
C LEU A 810 8.88 22.08 -10.67
N PHE A 811 9.61 21.21 -11.36
CA PHE A 811 9.21 19.82 -11.52
C PHE A 811 9.07 19.16 -10.15
N TYR A 812 9.91 19.48 -9.17
CA TYR A 812 9.74 18.99 -7.79
C TYR A 812 8.50 19.57 -7.10
N PHE A 813 8.10 20.82 -7.34
CA PHE A 813 6.87 21.36 -6.75
C PHE A 813 5.59 20.74 -7.33
N VAL A 814 5.53 20.56 -8.64
CA VAL A 814 4.29 20.15 -9.32
C VAL A 814 4.57 19.29 -10.55
N ARG A 815 3.72 18.28 -10.75
CA ARG A 815 3.65 17.45 -11.95
C ARG A 815 2.39 17.83 -12.74
N PRO A 816 2.50 18.19 -14.03
CA PRO A 816 1.34 18.49 -14.86
C PRO A 816 0.39 17.29 -15.00
N SER A 817 -0.92 17.53 -15.10
CA SER A 817 -1.93 16.50 -15.43
C SER A 817 -2.49 16.60 -16.87
N TYR A 818 -1.97 17.53 -17.67
CA TYR A 818 -2.42 17.80 -19.04
C TYR A 818 -1.50 17.17 -20.10
N VAL A 819 -1.96 17.09 -21.34
CA VAL A 819 -1.14 16.65 -22.47
C VAL A 819 -0.06 17.68 -22.77
N ASP A 820 1.21 17.27 -22.76
CA ASP A 820 2.31 18.16 -23.11
C ASP A 820 2.32 18.41 -24.61
N GLU A 821 1.89 19.60 -25.03
CA GLU A 821 1.80 20.03 -26.43
C GLU A 821 3.11 19.84 -27.22
N ARG A 822 4.27 19.88 -26.55
CA ARG A 822 5.58 19.68 -27.21
C ARG A 822 5.80 18.24 -27.66
N SER A 823 5.23 17.28 -26.92
CA SER A 823 5.44 15.84 -27.14
C SER A 823 4.19 15.09 -27.61
N GLY A 824 3.01 15.68 -27.42
CA GLY A 824 1.72 15.03 -27.63
C GLY A 824 1.38 13.94 -26.60
N LEU A 825 2.21 13.76 -25.56
CA LEU A 825 2.03 12.72 -24.55
C LEU A 825 1.25 13.24 -23.34
N PRO A 826 0.36 12.42 -22.73
CA PRO A 826 -0.25 12.75 -21.45
C PRO A 826 0.83 12.88 -20.37
N ARG A 827 0.65 13.82 -19.45
CA ARG A 827 1.50 14.00 -18.27
C ARG A 827 0.77 13.54 -17.04
N GLY A 828 1.33 12.52 -16.37
CA GLY A 828 0.80 12.02 -15.12
C GLY A 828 -0.67 11.61 -15.18
N ASN A 829 -1.21 11.13 -14.08
CA ASN A 829 -2.64 11.08 -13.89
C ASN A 829 -2.99 11.17 -12.40
N PRO A 830 -3.53 12.32 -11.93
CA PRO A 830 -3.90 12.48 -10.53
C PRO A 830 -4.91 11.44 -10.05
N GLU A 831 -5.84 10.99 -10.90
CA GLU A 831 -6.86 9.99 -10.51
C GLU A 831 -6.25 8.61 -10.20
N GLU A 832 -5.05 8.35 -10.69
CA GLU A 832 -4.33 7.08 -10.59
C GLU A 832 -3.30 7.11 -9.47
N GLU A 833 -2.69 8.27 -9.27
CA GLU A 833 -1.52 8.45 -8.39
C GLU A 833 -1.85 9.14 -7.07
N MET A 834 -2.97 9.85 -6.98
CA MET A 834 -3.46 10.51 -5.77
C MET A 834 -4.65 9.75 -5.19
N HIS A 835 -4.79 9.76 -3.86
CA HIS A 835 -6.06 9.38 -3.26
C HIS A 835 -7.13 10.44 -3.59
N PRO A 836 -8.42 10.09 -3.73
CA PRO A 836 -9.48 11.05 -4.08
C PRO A 836 -9.53 12.32 -3.21
N ASP A 837 -9.23 12.20 -1.91
CA ASP A 837 -9.17 13.34 -0.97
C ASP A 837 -8.00 14.29 -1.19
N ASP A 838 -6.98 13.85 -1.93
CA ASP A 838 -5.74 14.59 -2.14
C ASP A 838 -5.74 15.27 -3.54
N HIS A 839 -6.80 15.08 -4.33
CA HIS A 839 -6.96 15.62 -5.69
C HIS A 839 -7.59 17.03 -5.69
N ASP A 840 -6.93 17.98 -6.37
CA ASP A 840 -7.45 19.33 -6.62
C ASP A 840 -7.95 19.40 -8.07
N ALA A 841 -9.24 19.13 -8.30
CA ALA A 841 -9.82 18.98 -9.63
C ALA A 841 -9.72 20.24 -10.51
N ASP A 842 -9.65 21.43 -9.89
CA ASP A 842 -9.55 22.72 -10.58
C ASP A 842 -8.09 23.16 -10.78
N TYR A 843 -7.12 22.34 -10.39
CA TYR A 843 -5.70 22.64 -10.52
C TYR A 843 -5.00 21.59 -11.39
N PRO A 844 -4.52 21.94 -12.60
CA PRO A 844 -4.03 20.97 -13.58
C PRO A 844 -2.60 20.48 -13.28
N PHE A 845 -2.31 20.31 -11.99
CA PHE A 845 -1.01 19.94 -11.43
C PHE A 845 -1.19 19.17 -10.11
N TYR A 846 -0.35 18.18 -9.86
CA TYR A 846 -0.40 17.36 -8.64
C TYR A 846 1.00 16.92 -8.21
N ARG A 847 1.14 16.36 -7.00
CA ARG A 847 2.41 15.79 -6.51
C ARG A 847 2.15 14.78 -5.38
N PRO A 848 2.19 13.47 -5.64
CA PRO A 848 1.67 12.45 -4.72
C PRO A 848 2.54 12.16 -3.50
N GLU A 849 3.85 12.40 -3.57
CA GLU A 849 4.82 11.86 -2.62
C GLU A 849 4.59 12.37 -1.19
N SER A 850 4.19 13.63 -1.04
CA SER A 850 3.85 14.23 0.26
C SER A 850 2.65 13.54 0.93
N ALA A 851 1.56 13.35 0.18
CA ALA A 851 0.32 12.74 0.68
C ALA A 851 0.50 11.24 0.91
N TRP A 852 1.22 10.58 0.01
CA TRP A 852 1.63 9.19 0.13
C TRP A 852 2.43 8.94 1.41
N MET A 853 3.37 9.85 1.74
CA MET A 853 4.17 9.75 2.95
C MET A 853 3.33 10.03 4.21
N PHE A 854 2.42 11.00 4.16
CA PHE A 854 1.51 11.29 5.28
C PHE A 854 0.74 10.04 5.73
N ARG A 855 0.24 9.25 4.77
CA ARG A 855 -0.49 8.00 5.03
C ARG A 855 0.39 6.89 5.62
N ARG A 856 1.72 7.01 5.53
CA ARG A 856 2.70 6.03 6.05
C ARG A 856 3.39 6.45 7.35
N LEU A 857 3.11 7.65 7.85
CA LEU A 857 3.54 8.08 9.17
C LEU A 857 3.29 7.04 10.28
N PRO A 858 2.17 6.27 10.31
CA PRO A 858 1.95 5.25 11.35
C PRO A 858 3.03 4.18 11.41
N HIS A 859 3.73 3.89 10.31
CA HIS A 859 4.70 2.79 10.22
C HIS A 859 6.13 3.21 10.55
N LEU A 860 6.38 4.49 10.86
CA LEU A 860 7.70 4.98 11.19
C LEU A 860 8.18 4.43 12.53
N LYS A 861 9.28 3.67 12.48
CA LYS A 861 9.93 3.03 13.61
C LYS A 861 10.94 3.88 14.39
N PRO A 862 11.78 4.74 13.78
CA PRO A 862 12.74 5.52 14.57
C PRO A 862 12.03 6.56 15.43
N PRO A 863 12.63 6.98 16.55
CA PRO A 863 12.17 8.17 17.27
C PRO A 863 12.28 9.42 16.39
N ILE A 864 11.31 10.34 16.51
CA ILE A 864 11.22 11.52 15.64
C ILE A 864 11.10 12.80 16.48
N LEU A 865 11.93 13.79 16.16
CA LEU A 865 11.70 15.19 16.52
C LEU A 865 11.19 15.94 15.30
N TYR A 866 9.99 16.52 15.41
CA TYR A 866 9.53 17.54 14.48
C TYR A 866 9.96 18.93 14.95
N LEU A 867 10.63 19.69 14.10
CA LEU A 867 10.88 21.11 14.30
C LEU A 867 10.03 21.90 13.32
N PHE A 868 9.13 22.75 13.82
CA PHE A 868 8.18 23.49 13.00
C PHE A 868 8.38 24.99 13.11
N GLY A 869 8.18 25.71 12.01
CA GLY A 869 8.04 27.16 12.02
C GLY A 869 6.64 27.55 12.49
N GLU A 870 6.54 28.47 13.45
CA GLU A 870 5.26 29.00 13.94
C GLU A 870 4.46 29.70 12.82
N GLN A 871 5.13 30.42 11.92
CA GLN A 871 4.52 31.12 10.79
C GLN A 871 4.62 30.33 9.48
N SER A 872 4.94 29.03 9.52
CA SER A 872 5.04 28.22 8.31
C SER A 872 3.67 27.90 7.73
N ASP A 873 3.50 28.19 6.44
CA ASP A 873 2.31 27.81 5.68
C ASP A 873 2.12 26.28 5.57
N LEU A 874 3.18 25.49 5.78
CA LEU A 874 3.17 24.02 5.70
C LEU A 874 2.83 23.34 7.04
N SER A 875 2.86 24.10 8.12
CA SER A 875 2.82 23.59 9.49
C SER A 875 1.88 24.41 10.37
N SER A 876 0.64 24.58 9.88
CA SER A 876 -0.46 25.09 10.70
C SER A 876 -0.61 24.25 11.99
N PRO A 877 -1.18 24.80 13.08
CA PRO A 877 -1.36 24.04 14.32
C PRO A 877 -2.08 22.70 14.16
N ILE A 878 -3.01 22.62 13.20
CA ILE A 878 -3.72 21.39 12.85
C ILE A 878 -2.79 20.42 12.12
N ALA A 879 -2.08 20.88 11.08
CA ALA A 879 -1.16 20.05 10.32
C ALA A 879 -0.02 19.47 11.19
N ARG A 880 0.52 20.25 12.13
CA ARG A 880 1.52 19.79 13.10
C ARG A 880 0.97 18.69 13.98
N ARG A 881 -0.19 18.94 14.59
CA ARG A 881 -0.87 17.99 15.45
C ARG A 881 -1.09 16.67 14.72
N ASP A 882 -1.61 16.72 13.51
CA ASP A 882 -1.91 15.54 12.70
C ASP A 882 -0.65 14.71 12.41
N LYS A 883 0.47 15.35 12.05
CA LYS A 883 1.77 14.66 11.88
C LYS A 883 2.19 13.97 13.18
N VAL A 884 2.18 14.69 14.30
CA VAL A 884 2.65 14.20 15.60
C VAL A 884 1.81 13.04 16.14
N VAL A 885 0.48 13.15 16.10
CA VAL A 885 -0.42 12.12 16.66
C VAL A 885 -0.50 10.87 15.79
N THR A 886 -0.16 10.98 14.50
CA THR A 886 -0.23 9.87 13.54
C THR A 886 1.08 9.10 13.46
N THR A 887 2.21 9.76 13.70
CA THR A 887 3.54 9.18 13.53
C THR A 887 3.78 7.99 14.48
N GLY A 888 4.18 6.85 13.91
CA GLY A 888 4.61 5.66 14.65
C GLY A 888 3.52 4.89 15.39
N THR A 889 2.25 5.19 15.16
CA THR A 889 1.12 4.57 15.89
C THR A 889 0.63 3.23 15.32
N GLY A 890 1.07 2.88 14.11
CA GLY A 890 0.63 1.69 13.39
C GLY A 890 1.56 0.49 13.55
N LEU A 891 1.24 -0.59 12.82
CA LEU A 891 2.05 -1.81 12.79
C LEU A 891 3.49 -1.50 12.35
N GLY A 892 4.47 -2.01 13.10
CA GLY A 892 5.89 -1.78 12.85
C GLY A 892 6.41 -0.41 13.29
N GLY A 893 5.52 0.50 13.72
CA GLY A 893 5.86 1.83 14.20
C GLY A 893 6.49 1.85 15.61
N SER A 894 7.01 3.01 16.00
CA SER A 894 7.69 3.20 17.29
C SER A 894 6.75 3.07 18.52
N GLY A 895 5.45 3.25 18.32
CA GLY A 895 4.43 3.53 19.33
C GLY A 895 4.20 5.03 19.57
N GLY A 896 4.82 5.88 18.76
CA GLY A 896 4.47 7.29 18.59
C GLY A 896 4.68 8.17 19.83
N ALA A 897 3.97 9.30 19.86
CA ALA A 897 4.01 10.27 20.96
C ALA A 897 3.57 9.66 22.30
N ALA A 898 2.68 8.67 22.30
CA ALA A 898 2.21 7.98 23.50
C ALA A 898 3.34 7.27 24.27
N ARG A 899 4.41 6.86 23.58
CA ARG A 899 5.61 6.27 24.19
C ARG A 899 6.74 7.29 24.41
N GLY A 900 6.51 8.57 24.14
CA GLY A 900 7.53 9.62 24.20
C GLY A 900 8.63 9.45 23.13
N LEU A 901 8.28 8.83 21.99
CA LEU A 901 9.21 8.62 20.87
C LEU A 901 8.95 9.55 19.69
N VAL A 902 7.92 10.39 19.77
CA VAL A 902 7.64 11.47 18.82
C VAL A 902 7.46 12.75 19.62
N GLU A 903 8.25 13.77 19.30
CA GLU A 903 8.31 15.05 19.99
C GLU A 903 8.18 16.20 18.99
N GLU A 904 7.71 17.37 19.43
CA GLU A 904 7.70 18.58 18.59
C GLU A 904 8.33 19.77 19.32
N VAL A 905 8.97 20.64 18.54
CA VAL A 905 9.45 21.96 18.95
C VAL A 905 9.01 22.98 17.90
N VAL A 906 8.57 24.15 18.35
CA VAL A 906 8.06 25.22 17.49
C VAL A 906 8.96 26.44 17.64
N LEU A 907 9.46 26.98 16.53
CA LEU A 907 10.32 28.16 16.48
C LEU A 907 9.59 29.37 15.89
N PRO A 908 9.88 30.61 16.34
CA PRO A 908 9.20 31.83 15.90
C PRO A 908 9.72 32.32 14.52
N SER A 909 9.61 31.47 13.50
CA SER A 909 9.96 31.74 12.11
C SER A 909 9.01 30.98 11.15
N GLY A 910 9.09 31.29 9.86
CA GLY A 910 8.38 30.56 8.81
C GLY A 910 9.06 29.24 8.44
N HIS A 911 8.80 28.78 7.20
CA HIS A 911 9.39 27.54 6.67
C HIS A 911 10.93 27.57 6.64
N MET A 912 11.52 28.75 6.48
CA MET A 912 12.96 28.94 6.31
C MET A 912 13.73 29.02 7.64
N PHE A 913 13.15 28.63 8.77
CA PHE A 913 13.82 28.70 10.07
C PHE A 913 15.19 28.01 10.13
N PRO A 914 15.50 26.92 9.39
CA PRO A 914 16.85 26.35 9.40
C PRO A 914 17.92 27.27 8.82
N MET A 915 17.50 28.28 8.04
CA MET A 915 18.36 29.30 7.42
C MET A 915 18.31 30.64 8.17
N GLU A 916 17.25 30.90 8.94
CA GLU A 916 17.04 32.15 9.68
C GLU A 916 17.44 32.03 11.16
N LEU A 917 17.08 30.93 11.81
CA LEU A 917 17.28 30.61 13.22
C LEU A 917 18.23 29.42 13.36
N VAL A 918 19.41 29.53 12.75
CA VAL A 918 20.42 28.46 12.65
C VAL A 918 20.80 27.94 14.04
N LYS A 919 21.04 28.85 14.99
CA LYS A 919 21.50 28.52 16.34
C LYS A 919 20.42 27.79 17.14
N GLU A 920 19.18 28.29 17.12
CA GLU A 920 18.04 27.70 17.82
C GLU A 920 17.69 26.32 17.24
N THR A 921 17.81 26.17 15.91
CA THR A 921 17.65 24.89 15.22
C THR A 921 18.70 23.88 15.68
N ALA A 922 19.97 24.30 15.76
CA ALA A 922 21.07 23.48 16.26
C ALA A 922 20.88 23.08 17.73
N GLU A 923 20.42 23.99 18.59
CA GLU A 923 20.17 23.75 20.01
C GLU A 923 19.10 22.67 20.22
N ALA A 924 17.95 22.79 19.55
CA ALA A 924 16.89 21.80 19.65
C ALA A 924 17.31 20.43 19.09
N SER A 925 18.04 20.44 17.97
CA SER A 925 18.58 19.23 17.35
C SER A 925 19.58 18.51 18.27
N ALA A 926 20.52 19.25 18.88
CA ALA A 926 21.51 18.71 19.80
C ALA A 926 20.87 18.07 21.03
N ALA A 927 19.89 18.74 21.64
CA ALA A 927 19.17 18.23 22.80
C ALA A 927 18.48 16.87 22.52
N PHE A 928 17.88 16.72 21.34
CA PHE A 928 17.30 15.44 20.93
C PHE A 928 18.35 14.37 20.67
N ILE A 929 19.44 14.72 19.97
CA ILE A 929 20.54 13.78 19.70
C ILE A 929 21.14 13.25 21.00
N ASP A 930 21.45 14.11 21.97
CA ASP A 930 22.01 13.69 23.27
C ASP A 930 21.10 12.68 23.98
N LYS A 931 19.79 12.96 24.03
CA LYS A 931 18.78 12.03 24.59
C LYS A 931 18.79 10.67 23.88
N ARG A 932 18.87 10.64 22.54
CA ARG A 932 18.89 9.38 21.77
C ARG A 932 20.19 8.60 21.94
N LEU A 933 21.33 9.29 22.01
CA LEU A 933 22.61 8.64 22.27
C LEU A 933 22.66 8.00 23.66
N LEU A 934 22.10 8.64 24.69
CA LEU A 934 21.97 8.03 26.02
C LEU A 934 21.19 6.71 25.98
N ASP A 935 20.05 6.69 25.30
CA ASP A 935 19.21 5.49 25.17
C ASP A 935 19.92 4.38 24.37
N TRP A 936 20.62 4.76 23.30
CA TRP A 936 21.40 3.84 22.46
C TRP A 936 22.56 3.21 23.25
N GLU A 937 23.37 4.02 23.95
CA GLU A 937 24.50 3.55 24.75
C GLU A 937 24.03 2.53 25.81
N SER A 938 22.94 2.84 26.51
CA SER A 938 22.34 1.95 27.52
C SER A 938 21.88 0.62 26.91
N ARG A 939 21.18 0.68 25.77
CA ARG A 939 20.67 -0.50 25.06
C ARG A 939 21.79 -1.38 24.52
N VAL A 940 22.80 -0.78 23.87
CA VAL A 940 23.95 -1.51 23.31
C VAL A 940 24.80 -2.12 24.41
N ALA A 941 25.08 -1.39 25.49
CA ALA A 941 25.84 -1.92 26.62
C ALA A 941 25.13 -3.11 27.28
N THR A 942 23.81 -3.01 27.46
CA THR A 942 22.98 -4.10 28.00
C THR A 942 23.02 -5.32 27.08
N PHE A 943 22.82 -5.11 25.78
CA PHE A 943 22.87 -6.17 24.78
C PHE A 943 24.24 -6.85 24.74
N ARG A 944 25.34 -6.09 24.64
CA ARG A 944 26.70 -6.66 24.61
C ARG A 944 27.01 -7.47 25.86
N ARG A 945 26.72 -6.93 27.05
CA ARG A 945 26.94 -7.64 28.31
C ARG A 945 26.20 -8.98 28.36
N ALA A 946 24.96 -9.00 27.88
CA ALA A 946 24.16 -10.23 27.83
C ALA A 946 24.67 -11.19 26.75
N TRP A 947 24.94 -10.68 25.55
CA TRP A 947 25.21 -11.49 24.36
C TRP A 947 26.64 -12.03 24.31
N GLU A 948 27.62 -11.26 24.79
CA GLU A 948 29.04 -11.69 24.85
C GLU A 948 29.24 -12.89 25.80
N GLY A 949 28.39 -13.04 26.81
CA GLY A 949 28.40 -14.19 27.72
C GLY A 949 27.82 -15.48 27.12
N VAL A 950 27.07 -15.39 26.02
CA VAL A 950 26.52 -16.57 25.32
C VAL A 950 27.62 -17.20 24.46
N PRO A 951 27.92 -18.50 24.54
CA PRO A 951 28.88 -19.15 23.66
C PRO A 951 28.53 -18.96 22.16
N HIS A 952 29.52 -18.77 21.30
CA HIS A 952 29.28 -18.46 19.87
C HIS A 952 28.39 -19.50 19.16
N HIS A 953 28.57 -20.79 19.43
CA HIS A 953 27.75 -21.85 18.84
C HIS A 953 26.27 -21.73 19.26
N GLU A 954 25.99 -21.29 20.49
CA GLU A 954 24.63 -21.07 20.98
C GLU A 954 23.96 -19.88 20.28
N ARG A 955 24.72 -18.80 20.02
CA ARG A 955 24.23 -17.61 19.29
C ARG A 955 23.77 -17.92 17.86
N LEU A 956 24.32 -18.98 17.26
CA LEU A 956 23.98 -19.44 15.91
C LEU A 956 22.94 -20.56 15.90
N SER A 957 22.58 -21.09 17.07
CA SER A 957 21.68 -22.22 17.22
C SER A 957 20.29 -21.79 17.64
N ILE A 958 19.32 -22.67 17.45
CA ILE A 958 17.99 -22.54 18.03
C ILE A 958 18.11 -22.91 19.51
N ASP A 959 17.70 -22.01 20.41
CA ASP A 959 17.69 -22.33 21.83
C ASP A 959 16.53 -23.26 22.20
N GLY A 960 16.66 -23.98 23.33
CA GLY A 960 15.63 -24.92 23.77
C GLY A 960 14.31 -24.26 24.16
N GLN A 961 14.27 -22.96 24.48
CA GLN A 961 13.03 -22.22 24.74
C GLN A 961 12.25 -21.99 23.44
N TRP A 962 12.93 -21.65 22.35
CA TRP A 962 12.36 -21.62 21.02
C TRP A 962 11.79 -22.99 20.65
N GLU A 963 12.56 -24.07 20.79
CA GLU A 963 12.08 -25.44 20.49
C GLU A 963 10.82 -25.80 21.27
N ARG A 964 10.75 -25.42 22.56
CA ARG A 964 9.57 -25.65 23.40
C ARG A 964 8.36 -24.82 22.96
N ASN A 965 8.58 -23.56 22.57
CA ASN A 965 7.49 -22.65 22.22
C ASN A 965 6.97 -22.88 20.79
N ILE A 966 7.81 -23.39 19.88
CA ILE A 966 7.39 -23.71 18.51
C ILE A 966 6.75 -25.09 18.40
N ASN A 967 7.10 -26.04 19.28
CA ASN A 967 6.49 -27.37 19.32
C ASN A 967 5.11 -27.35 20.00
N GLY A 968 4.10 -26.98 19.23
CA GLY A 968 2.75 -27.49 19.42
C GLY A 968 2.69 -28.97 19.04
N SER A 969 3.03 -29.87 19.98
CA SER A 969 2.67 -31.30 19.97
C SER A 969 2.64 -32.01 18.60
N SER A 970 3.79 -32.45 18.11
CA SER A 970 4.04 -33.83 17.66
C SER A 970 5.45 -33.94 17.11
N LYS A 971 6.12 -35.03 17.49
CA LYS A 971 7.36 -35.48 16.85
C LYS A 971 7.11 -35.60 15.33
N LEU A 972 7.95 -34.96 14.54
CA LEU A 972 8.35 -35.48 13.23
C LEU A 972 9.51 -36.46 13.43
#